data_AF-A0A924YSJ7-F1
#
_entry.id   AF-A0A924YSJ7-F1
#
_cell.length_a   1.000
_cell.length_b   1.000
_cell.length_c   1.000
_cell.angle_alpha   90.00
_cell.angle_beta   90.00
_cell.angle_gamma   90.00
#
_symmetry.space_group_name_H-M   'P 1'
#
loop_
_entity.id
_entity.type
_entity.pdbx_description
1 polymer ?
#
loop_
_entity_poly.entity_id
_entity_poly.type
_entity_poly.pdbx_seq_one_letter_code
_entity_poly.pdbx_strand_id
1 'polypeptide(L)'
;MNDNLEAFRRSSSAHRPRPKTYVGSRELVRYPVHYSEASVADVNRDALPSPDEMRGMELAYREQPFSEAEVIHFGKAWLAASVLGVVIVSLALVLVGPVVPVLWTLSLSALVSFLFLFLALKDGVVSPLRLVLSVALPPLFALLLHAMASLLANRIIGSVVFGFLTFTMLPTIASTPFEFFRDWILTHPRLTPEARRKHVLPIFESDFKVILFFIGLALLIGLAGVANNTLAIVVAVLSCFTCLVFVPQLNFKPENTKPAFDLPLALNYFERLLSHYLTYGRNPSGAAGVWTPTSSPRQRSLTLLALLAPIALMLASMTSGFSVWDTPGCSEEFIDSFRAGLENETTGPMLLALAPSLDVKKYVKAGEVKPKPYELRSRFRDEDEEPKKVFTDRQKLMLKEQLHSSPALWVVIAALGVLSGKLWMLWVPVLSVAIGVLLTVAFSLTCFRPLLLAVWQFEAEIVASTDNDPRPVWQCFVDRIRNSTHSLKLPDVGTIREADHVFWGISAVTDYPVLLHKPIFDEHCYIVGQTGSGKTSLGIMPLLIQLIRNSAPPPPDTTATPDKIEKQSAEPMTSPPQAQTDDRTAVVILDLKGDPALFHTIKAEAEARGQEFRFFTPERGLATHVFNPFSNFSSGNRTLLQLCQLILDALGLNHGEGYGRSYFSRQNREALFDALASDPAPQTFRELSDVLKSFRGRPGYPDIFELVSTIHALTQYPQLETITPVSDPGDCIHMPTVLERRQVVYFWLPAAIESITVREIGKLALFALLSTAIDRQRSGAEVRRVYLVIDEFQRLAGENFSIILEQARSYGVSAIMANQTQADLKTATIDLRPTVRTNTRVKMYFGVTDLDEISELSTLSGEEVAIMESWGESESAKGGGSLSHTRQQTLKNRLLVSDILGMTDHPRRSILHVNRGSGYSQFAGLPTVVDCFHPITHALYVARGKMPWPNLDSDQGTTTSEVDHSEIDRQRQRLMAQEQDEILKAIFEATDARFQPVAQK
;
A
#
# COMPACT_ATOMS: atom_id res chain seq x y z
N MET A 1 18.22 52.33 20.43
CA MET A 1 17.05 52.14 19.55
C MET A 1 15.81 51.96 20.43
N ASN A 2 15.48 53.01 21.21
CA ASN A 2 14.48 52.97 22.28
C ASN A 2 13.53 54.20 22.28
N ASP A 3 13.47 54.96 21.18
CA ASP A 3 12.73 56.24 21.13
C ASP A 3 11.57 56.31 20.12
N ASN A 4 11.14 55.17 19.54
CA ASN A 4 10.04 55.17 18.56
C ASN A 4 8.70 54.65 19.11
N LEU A 5 8.52 54.61 20.43
CA LEU A 5 7.26 54.17 21.08
C LEU A 5 6.36 55.30 21.60
N GLU A 6 6.80 56.57 21.57
CA GLU A 6 6.02 57.69 22.12
C GLU A 6 5.15 58.44 21.10
N ALA A 7 5.35 58.25 19.80
CA ALA A 7 4.61 58.98 18.77
C ALA A 7 3.17 58.48 18.52
N PHE A 8 2.77 57.33 19.08
CA PHE A 8 1.41 56.79 18.91
C PHE A 8 0.48 57.02 20.12
N ARG A 9 0.96 57.69 21.18
CA ARG A 9 0.23 57.87 22.46
C ARG A 9 -0.56 59.17 22.61
N ARG A 10 -0.63 60.04 21.60
CA ARG A 10 -1.33 61.34 21.71
C ARG A 10 -2.25 61.68 20.54
N SER A 11 -3.26 60.85 20.28
CA SER A 11 -4.47 61.28 19.56
C SER A 11 -5.66 60.34 19.80
N SER A 12 -6.30 60.43 20.97
CA SER A 12 -7.75 60.13 21.12
C SER A 12 -8.20 60.29 22.58
N SER A 13 -8.36 61.54 23.03
CA SER A 13 -9.18 61.84 24.21
C SER A 13 -10.52 62.42 23.77
N ALA A 14 -11.51 61.55 23.54
CA ALA A 14 -12.91 61.96 23.52
C ALA A 14 -13.77 60.82 24.07
N HIS A 15 -14.50 61.15 25.13
CA HIS A 15 -15.47 60.35 25.89
C HIS A 15 -16.07 59.11 25.20
N ARG A 16 -15.90 57.94 25.82
CA ARG A 16 -16.83 56.81 25.70
C ARG A 16 -17.19 56.28 27.10
N PRO A 17 -18.47 55.96 27.36
CA PRO A 17 -18.91 55.45 28.65
C PRO A 17 -18.36 54.03 28.87
N ARG A 18 -18.03 53.73 30.14
CA ARG A 18 -17.53 52.42 30.57
C ARG A 18 -18.53 51.31 30.20
N PRO A 19 -18.14 50.26 29.45
CA PRO A 19 -18.91 49.04 29.43
C PRO A 19 -18.68 48.29 30.74
N LYS A 20 -19.79 47.89 31.36
CA LYS A 20 -19.82 46.97 32.50
C LYS A 20 -19.06 45.69 32.14
N THR A 21 -18.25 45.23 33.08
CA THR A 21 -17.64 43.90 33.13
C THR A 21 -18.70 42.83 32.85
N TYR A 22 -18.59 42.17 31.70
CA TYR A 22 -19.16 40.84 31.48
C TYR A 22 -18.00 39.85 31.42
N VAL A 23 -17.88 39.07 32.49
CA VAL A 23 -17.06 37.87 32.55
C VAL A 23 -17.78 36.83 31.71
N GLY A 24 -17.23 36.53 30.54
CA GLY A 24 -17.63 35.44 29.68
C GLY A 24 -16.40 35.01 28.90
N SER A 25 -15.65 34.05 29.44
CA SER A 25 -14.54 33.41 28.76
C SER A 25 -15.05 32.80 27.45
N ARG A 26 -14.63 33.37 26.31
CA ARG A 26 -14.71 32.67 25.04
C ARG A 26 -13.71 31.51 25.09
N GLU A 27 -14.16 30.33 25.49
CA GLU A 27 -13.39 29.11 25.24
C GLU A 27 -13.43 28.83 23.74
N LEU A 28 -12.33 29.16 23.07
CA LEU A 28 -12.13 28.81 21.66
C LEU A 28 -11.64 27.36 21.63
N VAL A 29 -12.59 26.41 21.71
CA VAL A 29 -12.30 24.98 21.62
C VAL A 29 -11.90 24.67 20.18
N ARG A 30 -10.60 24.52 19.92
CA ARG A 30 -10.09 24.05 18.63
C ARG A 30 -10.24 22.53 18.58
N TYR A 31 -11.12 22.05 17.72
CA TYR A 31 -11.18 20.64 17.35
C TYR A 31 -9.94 20.28 16.51
N PRO A 32 -9.41 19.05 16.59
CA PRO A 32 -8.37 18.59 15.67
C PRO A 32 -8.88 18.68 14.23
N VAL A 33 -8.04 19.18 13.34
CA VAL A 33 -8.36 19.34 11.92
C VAL A 33 -8.59 17.96 11.30
N HIS A 34 -9.79 17.69 10.80
CA HIS A 34 -10.10 16.48 10.03
C HIS A 34 -9.70 16.69 8.56
N TYR A 35 -8.64 16.01 8.10
CA TYR A 35 -8.16 16.10 6.72
C TYR A 35 -8.95 15.14 5.83
N SER A 36 -9.65 15.66 4.81
CA SER A 36 -10.64 14.88 4.03
C SER A 36 -10.19 14.42 2.64
N GLU A 37 -8.93 14.59 2.24
CA GLU A 37 -8.44 14.05 0.96
C GLU A 37 -7.16 13.24 1.19
N ALA A 38 -7.16 12.00 0.71
CA ALA A 38 -5.98 11.16 0.70
C ALA A 38 -4.91 11.84 -0.15
N SER A 39 -3.75 12.13 0.46
CA SER A 39 -2.61 12.71 -0.23
C SER A 39 -2.26 11.87 -1.46
N VAL A 40 -2.50 12.42 -2.65
CA VAL A 40 -2.20 11.79 -3.95
C VAL A 40 -0.68 11.82 -4.24
N ALA A 41 0.14 12.26 -3.29
CA ALA A 41 1.50 12.74 -3.54
C ALA A 41 2.62 11.71 -3.29
N ASP A 42 2.35 10.49 -2.82
CA ASP A 42 3.45 9.54 -2.56
C ASP A 42 3.97 8.86 -3.84
N VAL A 43 3.15 8.77 -4.89
CA VAL A 43 3.49 8.07 -6.14
C VAL A 43 3.31 9.02 -7.32
N ASN A 44 4.35 9.13 -8.16
CA ASN A 44 4.31 9.82 -9.44
C ASN A 44 3.58 8.95 -10.47
N ARG A 45 2.24 9.01 -10.42
CA ARG A 45 1.34 8.22 -11.28
C ARG A 45 1.62 8.41 -12.76
N ASP A 46 1.97 9.62 -13.18
CA ASP A 46 2.22 9.95 -14.58
C ASP A 46 3.51 9.29 -15.10
N ALA A 47 4.43 8.92 -14.22
CA ALA A 47 5.66 8.22 -14.56
C ALA A 47 5.56 6.69 -14.42
N LEU A 48 4.44 6.18 -13.89
CA LEU A 48 4.15 4.74 -13.85
C LEU A 48 3.36 4.31 -15.08
N PRO A 49 3.47 3.04 -15.50
CA PRO A 49 2.56 2.48 -16.49
C PRO A 49 1.11 2.55 -16.03
N SER A 50 0.18 2.41 -16.97
CA SER A 50 -1.24 2.37 -16.64
C SER A 50 -1.57 1.18 -15.72
N PRO A 51 -2.60 1.28 -14.85
CA PRO A 51 -3.03 0.18 -13.99
C PRO A 51 -3.35 -1.13 -14.73
N ASP A 52 -3.72 -1.02 -16.01
CA ASP A 52 -4.02 -2.17 -16.87
C ASP A 52 -2.73 -2.87 -17.37
N GLU A 53 -1.66 -2.12 -17.64
CA GLU A 53 -0.34 -2.67 -18.02
C GLU A 53 0.37 -3.32 -16.83
N MET A 54 0.14 -2.80 -15.62
CA MET A 54 0.63 -3.39 -14.37
C MET A 54 -0.25 -4.56 -13.88
N ARG A 55 -1.36 -4.86 -14.57
CA ARG A 55 -2.21 -5.99 -14.24
C ARG A 55 -1.44 -7.29 -14.48
N GLY A 56 -1.58 -8.25 -13.56
CA GLY A 56 -0.91 -9.55 -13.67
C GLY A 56 0.52 -9.58 -13.11
N MET A 57 0.98 -8.52 -12.44
CA MET A 57 2.15 -8.58 -11.58
C MET A 57 1.99 -9.70 -10.53
N GLU A 58 3.08 -10.40 -10.23
CA GLU A 58 3.08 -11.55 -9.32
C GLU A 58 3.04 -11.12 -7.85
N LEU A 59 3.52 -9.92 -7.52
CA LEU A 59 3.37 -9.37 -6.17
C LEU A 59 1.90 -9.25 -5.78
N ALA A 60 1.10 -8.61 -6.65
CA ALA A 60 -0.35 -8.40 -6.52
C ALA A 60 -0.82 -8.14 -5.07
N TYR A 61 -0.19 -7.17 -4.41
CA TYR A 61 -0.51 -6.76 -3.04
C TYR A 61 -1.93 -6.22 -2.91
N ARG A 62 -2.56 -6.52 -1.79
CA ARG A 62 -3.92 -6.07 -1.45
C ARG A 62 -3.88 -4.78 -0.66
N GLU A 63 -4.07 -3.66 -1.34
CA GLU A 63 -4.14 -2.34 -0.70
C GLU A 63 -5.41 -2.19 0.16
N GLN A 64 -5.24 -1.89 1.45
CA GLN A 64 -6.28 -1.68 2.45
C GLN A 64 -5.95 -0.51 3.38
N PRO A 65 -6.09 0.73 2.89
CA PRO A 65 -5.82 1.93 3.70
C PRO A 65 -6.80 2.11 4.87
N PHE A 66 -7.91 1.38 4.89
CA PHE A 66 -8.92 1.41 5.94
C PHE A 66 -8.97 0.07 6.66
N SER A 67 -9.28 0.11 7.95
CA SER A 67 -9.49 -1.10 8.73
C SER A 67 -10.64 -1.93 8.15
N GLU A 68 -10.61 -3.26 8.35
CA GLU A 68 -11.66 -4.15 7.89
C GLU A 68 -13.05 -3.74 8.44
N ALA A 69 -13.10 -3.24 9.67
CA ALA A 69 -14.32 -2.72 10.30
C ALA A 69 -14.88 -1.49 9.57
N GLU A 70 -14.03 -0.55 9.16
CA GLU A 70 -14.44 0.63 8.38
C GLU A 70 -14.89 0.24 6.97
N VAL A 71 -14.16 -0.66 6.31
CA VAL A 71 -14.53 -1.19 4.99
C VAL A 71 -15.91 -1.82 5.04
N ILE A 72 -16.17 -2.65 6.06
CA ILE A 72 -17.48 -3.27 6.29
C ILE A 72 -18.53 -2.20 6.61
N HIS A 73 -18.22 -1.20 7.44
CA HIS A 73 -19.17 -0.13 7.78
C HIS A 73 -19.60 0.69 6.54
N PHE A 74 -18.64 1.13 5.73
CA PHE A 74 -18.93 1.85 4.48
C PHE A 74 -19.66 0.96 3.47
N GLY A 75 -19.24 -0.30 3.36
CA GLY A 75 -19.89 -1.29 2.50
C GLY A 75 -21.34 -1.51 2.89
N LYS A 76 -21.64 -1.65 4.20
CA LYS A 76 -22.99 -1.76 4.75
C LYS A 76 -23.86 -0.55 4.43
N ALA A 77 -23.35 0.66 4.66
CA ALA A 77 -24.09 1.88 4.36
C ALA A 77 -24.44 1.95 2.86
N TRP A 78 -23.50 1.57 1.99
CA TRP A 78 -23.68 1.60 0.54
C TRP A 78 -24.62 0.49 0.04
N LEU A 79 -24.50 -0.71 0.59
CA LEU A 79 -25.40 -1.84 0.33
C LEU A 79 -26.82 -1.51 0.77
N ALA A 80 -26.99 -0.97 1.98
CA ALA A 80 -28.27 -0.53 2.50
C ALA A 80 -28.89 0.57 1.61
N ALA A 81 -28.10 1.55 1.19
CA ALA A 81 -28.57 2.60 0.28
C ALA A 81 -28.97 2.06 -1.10
N SER A 82 -28.23 1.08 -1.64
CA SER A 82 -28.55 0.44 -2.92
C SER A 82 -29.81 -0.41 -2.84
N VAL A 83 -29.94 -1.23 -1.79
CA VAL A 83 -31.16 -2.01 -1.53
C VAL A 83 -32.35 -1.08 -1.33
N LEU A 84 -32.21 -0.06 -0.47
CA LEU A 84 -33.26 0.92 -0.21
C LEU A 84 -33.65 1.68 -1.47
N GLY A 85 -32.68 2.10 -2.28
CA GLY A 85 -32.92 2.78 -3.55
C GLY A 85 -33.69 1.91 -4.54
N VAL A 86 -33.27 0.65 -4.72
CA VAL A 86 -33.98 -0.32 -5.57
C VAL A 86 -35.41 -0.55 -5.06
N VAL A 87 -35.60 -0.67 -3.75
CA VAL A 87 -36.91 -0.85 -3.13
C VAL A 87 -37.80 0.38 -3.34
N ILE A 88 -37.30 1.59 -3.08
CA ILE A 88 -38.05 2.84 -3.26
C ILE A 88 -38.44 3.03 -4.74
N VAL A 89 -37.53 2.77 -5.68
CA VAL A 89 -37.81 2.89 -7.11
C VAL A 89 -38.85 1.86 -7.55
N SER A 90 -38.70 0.61 -7.11
CA SER A 90 -39.68 -0.45 -7.38
C SER A 90 -41.05 -0.09 -6.80
N LEU A 91 -41.07 0.48 -5.60
CA LEU A 91 -42.28 0.93 -4.92
C LEU A 91 -42.96 2.09 -5.67
N ALA A 92 -42.20 3.09 -6.09
CA ALA A 92 -42.72 4.21 -6.86
C ALA A 92 -43.30 3.74 -8.20
N LEU A 93 -42.62 2.81 -8.88
CA LEU A 93 -43.10 2.20 -10.12
C LEU A 93 -44.39 1.40 -9.93
N VAL A 94 -44.56 0.74 -8.79
CA VAL A 94 -45.76 -0.03 -8.45
C VAL A 94 -46.93 0.86 -8.01
N LEU A 95 -46.70 1.81 -7.10
CA LEU A 95 -47.77 2.59 -6.46
C LEU A 95 -48.21 3.80 -7.26
N VAL A 96 -47.25 4.48 -7.91
CA VAL A 96 -47.47 5.78 -8.55
C VAL A 96 -47.47 5.63 -10.07
N GLY A 97 -46.58 4.79 -10.60
CA GLY A 97 -46.39 4.59 -12.03
C GLY A 97 -47.68 4.35 -12.84
N PRO A 98 -48.60 3.46 -12.42
CA PRO A 98 -49.84 3.18 -13.16
C PRO A 98 -50.86 4.32 -13.15
N VAL A 99 -50.73 5.28 -12.22
CA VAL A 99 -51.67 6.39 -12.02
C VAL A 99 -51.22 7.64 -12.78
N VAL A 100 -49.91 7.80 -13.03
CA VAL A 100 -49.37 8.98 -13.71
C VAL A 100 -49.51 8.84 -15.23
N PRO A 101 -50.21 9.75 -15.93
CA PRO A 101 -50.35 9.68 -17.38
C PRO A 101 -49.01 9.84 -18.10
N VAL A 102 -48.82 9.11 -19.20
CA VAL A 102 -47.61 9.18 -20.06
C VAL A 102 -47.25 10.62 -20.41
N LEU A 103 -48.24 11.44 -20.74
CA LEU A 103 -48.04 12.84 -21.14
C LEU A 103 -47.36 13.67 -20.04
N TRP A 104 -47.70 13.44 -18.77
CA TRP A 104 -47.07 14.09 -17.63
C TRP A 104 -45.64 13.62 -17.43
N THR A 105 -45.39 12.31 -17.56
CA THR A 105 -44.01 11.77 -17.48
C THR A 105 -43.11 12.31 -18.59
N LEU A 106 -43.61 12.43 -19.82
CA LEU A 106 -42.89 13.01 -20.95
C LEU A 106 -42.63 14.51 -20.76
N SER A 107 -43.62 15.26 -20.26
CA SER A 107 -43.48 16.70 -19.99
C SER A 107 -42.44 16.96 -18.91
N LEU A 108 -42.42 16.16 -17.83
CA LEU A 108 -41.40 16.24 -16.79
C LEU A 108 -40.03 15.85 -17.34
N SER A 109 -39.95 14.83 -18.19
CA SER A 109 -38.70 14.41 -18.83
C SER A 109 -38.11 15.48 -19.74
N ALA A 110 -38.94 16.28 -20.42
CA ALA A 110 -38.48 17.39 -21.24
C ALA A 110 -37.83 18.50 -20.40
N LEU A 111 -38.34 18.75 -19.19
CA LEU A 111 -37.72 19.67 -18.23
C LEU A 111 -36.35 19.15 -17.75
N VAL A 112 -36.24 17.83 -17.52
CA VAL A 112 -34.96 17.19 -17.17
C VAL A 112 -33.98 17.22 -18.36
N SER A 113 -34.45 16.97 -19.59
CA SER A 113 -33.64 17.13 -20.81
C SER A 113 -33.11 18.55 -20.96
N PHE A 114 -33.93 19.57 -20.66
CA PHE A 114 -33.49 20.96 -20.66
C PHE A 114 -32.41 21.22 -19.62
N LEU A 115 -32.56 20.67 -18.40
CA LEU A 115 -31.55 20.78 -17.35
C LEU A 115 -30.24 20.08 -17.73
N PHE A 116 -30.30 18.88 -18.28
CA PHE A 116 -29.12 18.12 -18.73
C PHE A 116 -28.40 18.85 -19.87
N LEU A 117 -29.16 19.40 -20.82
CA LEU A 117 -28.62 20.22 -21.90
C LEU A 117 -27.96 21.49 -21.34
N PHE A 118 -28.58 22.17 -20.39
CA PHE A 118 -28.03 23.36 -19.76
C PHE A 118 -26.71 23.08 -19.02
N LEU A 119 -26.65 21.98 -18.25
CA LEU A 119 -25.43 21.54 -17.58
C LEU A 119 -24.32 21.18 -18.58
N ALA A 120 -24.66 20.43 -19.63
CA ALA A 120 -23.71 20.06 -20.68
C ALA A 120 -23.13 21.29 -21.43
N LEU A 121 -23.93 22.34 -21.61
CA LEU A 121 -23.49 23.61 -22.21
C LEU A 121 -22.62 24.44 -21.24
N LYS A 122 -22.90 24.40 -19.94
CA LYS A 122 -22.15 25.13 -18.91
C LYS A 122 -20.72 24.59 -18.75
N ASP A 123 -20.51 23.29 -18.93
CA ASP A 123 -19.21 22.64 -18.74
C ASP A 123 -18.21 22.86 -19.89
N GLY A 124 -18.59 23.61 -20.93
CA GLY A 124 -17.67 24.11 -21.98
C GLY A 124 -17.07 23.07 -22.93
N VAL A 125 -17.21 21.77 -22.66
CA VAL A 125 -16.69 20.65 -23.47
C VAL A 125 -17.84 19.81 -23.99
N VAL A 126 -18.39 20.19 -25.15
CA VAL A 126 -19.61 19.57 -25.68
C VAL A 126 -19.34 18.80 -26.97
N SER A 127 -19.48 17.46 -26.91
CA SER A 127 -19.48 16.62 -28.11
C SER A 127 -20.90 16.49 -28.69
N PRO A 128 -21.06 16.32 -30.02
CA PRO A 128 -22.38 16.15 -30.65
C PRO A 128 -23.19 15.00 -30.03
N LEU A 129 -22.50 13.90 -29.67
CA LEU A 129 -23.12 12.75 -29.03
C LEU A 129 -23.69 13.09 -27.63
N ARG A 130 -22.97 13.89 -26.82
CA ARG A 130 -23.45 14.31 -25.49
C ARG A 130 -24.69 15.19 -25.58
N LEU A 131 -24.78 16.06 -26.59
CA LEU A 131 -25.96 16.88 -26.83
C LEU A 131 -27.18 16.02 -27.19
N VAL A 132 -27.01 15.09 -28.13
CA VAL A 132 -28.07 14.17 -28.54
C VAL A 132 -28.55 13.32 -27.36
N LEU A 133 -27.62 12.76 -26.59
CA LEU A 133 -27.96 11.96 -25.41
C LEU A 133 -28.66 12.78 -24.32
N SER A 134 -28.25 14.04 -24.10
CA SER A 134 -28.88 14.90 -23.07
C SER A 134 -30.34 15.21 -23.37
N VAL A 135 -30.72 15.25 -24.64
CA VAL A 135 -32.11 15.50 -25.08
C VAL A 135 -32.92 14.21 -25.14
N ALA A 136 -32.35 13.14 -25.70
CA ALA A 136 -33.07 11.89 -25.99
C ALA A 136 -33.16 10.93 -24.80
N LEU A 137 -32.16 10.90 -23.91
CA LEU A 137 -32.10 9.92 -22.82
C LEU A 137 -33.24 10.10 -21.80
N PRO A 138 -33.58 11.32 -21.32
CA PRO A 138 -34.67 11.48 -20.35
C PRO A 138 -36.06 11.03 -20.84
N PRO A 139 -36.53 11.37 -22.06
CA PRO A 139 -37.83 10.90 -22.55
C PRO A 139 -37.83 9.39 -22.85
N LEU A 140 -36.73 8.83 -23.36
CA LEU A 140 -36.61 7.37 -23.51
C LEU A 140 -36.67 6.66 -22.15
N PHE A 141 -36.01 7.20 -21.14
CA PHE A 141 -36.06 6.68 -19.77
C PHE A 141 -37.46 6.81 -19.16
N ALA A 142 -38.15 7.93 -19.38
CA ALA A 142 -39.53 8.12 -18.91
C ALA A 142 -40.51 7.12 -19.57
N LEU A 143 -40.37 6.87 -20.87
CA LEU A 143 -41.14 5.85 -21.57
C LEU A 143 -40.83 4.45 -21.05
N LEU A 144 -39.56 4.14 -20.78
CA LEU A 144 -39.15 2.88 -20.17
C LEU A 144 -39.77 2.69 -18.79
N LEU A 145 -39.69 3.71 -17.91
CA LEU A 145 -40.31 3.65 -16.59
C LEU A 145 -41.83 3.49 -16.66
N HIS A 146 -42.50 4.16 -17.60
CA HIS A 146 -43.94 4.00 -17.78
C HIS A 146 -44.31 2.61 -18.32
N ALA A 147 -43.53 2.06 -19.25
CA ALA A 147 -43.69 0.69 -19.74
C ALA A 147 -43.42 -0.35 -18.63
N MET A 148 -42.42 -0.11 -17.77
CA MET A 148 -42.19 -0.94 -16.59
C MET A 148 -43.34 -0.85 -15.59
N ALA A 149 -43.87 0.35 -15.32
CA ALA A 149 -45.02 0.54 -14.45
C ALA A 149 -46.28 -0.15 -14.98
N SER A 150 -46.54 -0.10 -16.29
CA SER A 150 -47.68 -0.78 -16.90
C SER A 150 -47.53 -2.30 -16.89
N LEU A 151 -46.32 -2.82 -17.07
CA LEU A 151 -45.99 -4.25 -16.88
C LEU A 151 -46.20 -4.68 -15.42
N LEU A 152 -45.74 -3.88 -14.46
CA LEU A 152 -45.89 -4.15 -13.02
C LEU A 152 -47.34 -4.08 -12.56
N ALA A 153 -48.18 -3.29 -13.23
CA ALA A 153 -49.62 -3.26 -12.98
C ALA A 153 -50.29 -4.60 -13.31
N ASN A 154 -49.71 -5.40 -14.23
CA ASN A 154 -50.15 -6.75 -14.51
C ASN A 154 -49.30 -7.79 -13.76
N ARG A 155 -49.80 -8.21 -12.59
CA ARG A 155 -49.10 -9.05 -11.60
C ARG A 155 -48.43 -10.31 -12.20
N ILE A 156 -49.17 -11.04 -13.03
CA ILE A 156 -48.69 -12.31 -13.60
C ILE A 156 -47.64 -12.03 -14.68
N ILE A 157 -47.92 -11.08 -15.57
CA ILE A 157 -47.02 -10.74 -16.67
C ILE A 157 -45.72 -10.13 -16.13
N GLY A 158 -45.80 -9.19 -15.19
CA GLY A 158 -44.64 -8.58 -14.54
C GLY A 158 -43.77 -9.61 -13.82
N SER A 159 -44.37 -10.49 -13.02
CA SER A 159 -43.64 -11.55 -12.29
C SER A 159 -42.95 -12.54 -13.24
N VAL A 160 -43.62 -12.94 -14.33
CA VAL A 160 -43.03 -13.85 -15.34
C VAL A 160 -41.89 -13.17 -16.11
N VAL A 161 -42.08 -11.92 -16.54
CA VAL A 161 -41.06 -11.17 -17.30
C VAL A 161 -39.83 -10.90 -16.46
N PHE A 162 -39.98 -10.34 -15.25
CA PHE A 162 -38.84 -10.08 -14.35
C PHE A 162 -38.25 -11.37 -13.77
N GLY A 163 -39.05 -12.43 -13.62
CA GLY A 163 -38.56 -13.76 -13.27
C GLY A 163 -37.70 -14.38 -14.37
N PHE A 164 -38.10 -14.25 -15.64
CA PHE A 164 -37.29 -14.66 -16.79
C PHE A 164 -36.02 -13.81 -16.94
N LEU A 165 -36.11 -12.50 -16.72
CA LEU A 165 -34.96 -11.62 -16.71
C LEU A 165 -33.97 -12.02 -15.59
N THR A 166 -34.47 -12.30 -14.39
CA THR A 166 -33.67 -12.84 -13.29
C THR A 166 -33.05 -14.18 -13.69
N PHE A 167 -33.81 -15.09 -14.28
CA PHE A 167 -33.34 -16.40 -14.73
C PHE A 167 -32.19 -16.32 -15.75
N THR A 168 -32.27 -15.37 -16.69
CA THR A 168 -31.25 -15.18 -17.73
C THR A 168 -30.00 -14.43 -17.25
N MET A 169 -30.18 -13.46 -16.35
CA MET A 169 -29.08 -12.62 -15.85
C MET A 169 -28.34 -13.25 -14.66
N LEU A 170 -29.03 -14.04 -13.83
CA LEU A 170 -28.45 -14.59 -12.60
C LEU A 170 -27.21 -15.46 -12.87
N PRO A 171 -27.20 -16.41 -13.82
CA PRO A 171 -26.02 -17.25 -14.06
C PRO A 171 -24.77 -16.48 -14.50
N THR A 172 -24.95 -15.37 -15.24
CA THR A 172 -23.84 -14.59 -15.82
C THR A 172 -23.33 -13.50 -14.90
N ILE A 173 -24.20 -12.90 -14.08
CA ILE A 173 -23.86 -11.73 -13.25
C ILE A 173 -23.57 -12.13 -11.81
N ALA A 174 -24.23 -13.17 -11.29
CA ALA A 174 -24.10 -13.60 -9.90
C ALA A 174 -22.70 -14.04 -9.51
N SER A 175 -21.90 -14.56 -10.44
CA SER A 175 -20.55 -15.02 -10.13
C SER A 175 -19.58 -13.86 -9.91
N THR A 176 -19.86 -12.67 -10.48
CA THR A 176 -18.90 -11.56 -10.51
C THR A 176 -18.43 -11.07 -9.13
N PRO A 177 -19.26 -10.94 -8.08
CA PRO A 177 -18.77 -10.55 -6.75
C PRO A 177 -17.91 -11.62 -6.10
N PHE A 178 -18.17 -12.89 -6.41
CA PHE A 178 -17.48 -14.04 -5.84
C PHE A 178 -16.17 -14.32 -6.56
N GLU A 179 -16.11 -14.14 -7.88
CA GLU A 179 -14.88 -14.14 -8.67
C GLU A 179 -13.94 -13.03 -8.19
N PHE A 180 -14.46 -11.82 -7.99
CA PHE A 180 -13.69 -10.73 -7.39
C PHE A 180 -13.14 -11.12 -6.01
N PHE A 181 -13.97 -11.70 -5.15
CA PHE A 181 -13.55 -12.04 -3.79
C PHE A 181 -12.54 -13.20 -3.77
N ARG A 182 -12.67 -14.19 -4.65
CA ARG A 182 -11.62 -15.21 -4.89
C ARG A 182 -10.32 -14.55 -5.29
N ASP A 183 -10.33 -13.72 -6.33
CA ASP A 183 -9.12 -13.08 -6.84
C ASP A 183 -8.47 -12.22 -5.77
N TRP A 184 -9.28 -11.59 -4.92
CA TRP A 184 -8.85 -10.86 -3.75
C TRP A 184 -8.29 -11.77 -2.63
N ILE A 185 -8.87 -12.94 -2.33
CA ILE A 185 -8.27 -13.92 -1.40
C ILE A 185 -6.90 -14.39 -1.94
N LEU A 186 -6.80 -14.59 -3.24
CA LEU A 186 -5.59 -15.03 -3.93
C LEU A 186 -4.44 -14.00 -3.92
N THR A 187 -4.69 -12.78 -3.42
CA THR A 187 -3.64 -11.78 -3.14
C THR A 187 -2.97 -11.96 -1.78
N HIS A 188 -3.30 -13.03 -1.04
CA HIS A 188 -2.81 -13.26 0.31
C HIS A 188 -1.26 -13.17 0.42
N PRO A 189 -0.71 -12.46 1.41
CA PRO A 189 0.74 -12.21 1.52
C PRO A 189 1.64 -13.45 1.64
N ARG A 190 1.09 -14.62 1.93
CA ARG A 190 1.87 -15.87 2.05
C ARG A 190 1.69 -16.82 0.88
N LEU A 191 0.83 -16.48 -0.09
CA LEU A 191 0.55 -17.37 -1.22
C LEU A 191 1.67 -17.26 -2.27
N THR A 192 2.13 -18.41 -2.79
CA THR A 192 3.10 -18.43 -3.88
C THR A 192 2.43 -18.22 -5.24
N PRO A 193 3.14 -17.73 -6.27
CA PRO A 193 2.62 -17.60 -7.64
C PRO A 193 2.05 -18.91 -8.19
N GLU A 194 2.71 -20.04 -7.92
CA GLU A 194 2.26 -21.35 -8.36
C GLU A 194 0.97 -21.79 -7.67
N ALA A 195 0.86 -21.60 -6.36
CA ALA A 195 -0.37 -21.88 -5.64
C ALA A 195 -1.51 -21.01 -6.18
N ARG A 196 -1.25 -19.71 -6.36
CA ARG A 196 -2.20 -18.76 -6.94
C ARG A 196 -2.73 -19.20 -8.31
N ARG A 197 -1.86 -19.72 -9.19
CA ARG A 197 -2.23 -20.22 -10.52
C ARG A 197 -2.98 -21.56 -10.49
N LYS A 198 -2.71 -22.43 -9.51
CA LYS A 198 -3.38 -23.73 -9.36
C LYS A 198 -4.82 -23.61 -8.86
N HIS A 199 -5.10 -22.59 -8.06
CA HIS A 199 -6.41 -22.38 -7.47
C HIS A 199 -7.36 -21.65 -8.43
N VAL A 200 -8.25 -22.41 -9.06
CA VAL A 200 -9.39 -21.89 -9.83
C VAL A 200 -10.64 -22.14 -9.01
N LEU A 201 -11.51 -21.13 -8.82
CA LEU A 201 -12.86 -21.42 -8.28
C LEU A 201 -13.54 -22.41 -9.24
N PRO A 202 -14.16 -23.49 -8.73
CA PRO A 202 -14.99 -24.34 -9.58
C PRO A 202 -16.04 -23.47 -10.28
N ILE A 203 -16.12 -23.60 -11.61
CA ILE A 203 -17.14 -22.92 -12.42
C ILE A 203 -18.50 -23.42 -11.92
N PHE A 204 -19.26 -22.54 -11.29
CA PHE A 204 -20.53 -22.92 -10.69
C PHE A 204 -21.62 -22.89 -11.76
N GLU A 205 -22.13 -24.07 -12.12
CA GLU A 205 -23.42 -24.16 -12.80
C GLU A 205 -24.50 -23.80 -11.77
N SER A 206 -25.16 -22.66 -11.98
CA SER A 206 -26.32 -22.29 -11.18
C SER A 206 -27.32 -23.45 -11.22
N ASP A 207 -27.72 -23.95 -10.05
CA ASP A 207 -28.66 -25.07 -9.96
C ASP A 207 -30.01 -24.62 -10.52
N PHE A 208 -30.24 -24.96 -11.79
CA PHE A 208 -31.42 -24.59 -12.56
C PHE A 208 -32.72 -24.95 -11.81
N LYS A 209 -32.67 -25.96 -10.94
CA LYS A 209 -33.80 -26.40 -10.11
C LYS A 209 -34.21 -25.35 -9.08
N VAL A 210 -33.27 -24.58 -8.51
CA VAL A 210 -33.58 -23.53 -7.52
C VAL A 210 -34.28 -22.36 -8.22
N ILE A 211 -33.79 -21.94 -9.37
CA ILE A 211 -34.42 -20.84 -10.12
C ILE A 211 -35.80 -21.26 -10.62
N LEU A 212 -35.93 -22.49 -11.15
CA LEU A 212 -37.21 -23.05 -11.58
C LEU A 212 -38.20 -23.20 -10.40
N PHE A 213 -37.72 -23.61 -9.22
CA PHE A 213 -38.52 -23.68 -8.00
C PHE A 213 -39.10 -22.31 -7.64
N PHE A 214 -38.31 -21.24 -7.68
CA PHE A 214 -38.79 -19.90 -7.37
C PHE A 214 -39.68 -19.28 -8.45
N ILE A 215 -39.44 -19.58 -9.74
CA ILE A 215 -40.39 -19.23 -10.81
C ILE A 215 -41.71 -19.97 -10.59
N GLY A 216 -41.65 -21.27 -10.25
CA GLY A 216 -42.82 -22.08 -9.90
C GLY A 216 -43.55 -21.55 -8.67
N LEU A 217 -42.81 -21.12 -7.65
CA LEU A 217 -43.33 -20.47 -6.46
C LEU A 217 -44.01 -19.14 -6.78
N ALA A 218 -43.39 -18.33 -7.64
CA ALA A 218 -43.94 -17.06 -8.09
C ALA A 218 -45.24 -17.24 -8.87
N LEU A 219 -45.29 -18.23 -9.75
CA LEU A 219 -46.50 -18.63 -10.46
C LEU A 219 -47.57 -19.16 -9.50
N LEU A 220 -47.21 -19.99 -8.52
CA LEU A 220 -48.14 -20.57 -7.56
C LEU A 220 -48.72 -19.52 -6.62
N ILE A 221 -47.90 -18.56 -6.18
CA ILE A 221 -48.34 -17.38 -5.42
C ILE A 221 -49.27 -16.50 -6.27
N GLY A 222 -48.91 -16.24 -7.53
CA GLY A 222 -49.73 -15.47 -8.46
C GLY A 222 -51.09 -16.12 -8.73
N LEU A 223 -51.11 -17.44 -8.97
CA LEU A 223 -52.32 -18.23 -9.16
C LEU A 223 -53.17 -18.32 -7.89
N ALA A 224 -52.54 -18.51 -6.73
CA ALA A 224 -53.23 -18.45 -5.44
C ALA A 224 -53.86 -17.08 -5.20
N GLY A 225 -53.20 -15.99 -5.62
CA GLY A 225 -53.74 -14.62 -5.55
C GLY A 225 -54.92 -14.36 -6.49
N VAL A 226 -55.04 -15.10 -7.59
CA VAL A 226 -56.24 -15.06 -8.45
C VAL A 226 -57.43 -15.75 -7.76
N ALA A 227 -57.18 -16.80 -6.98
CA ALA A 227 -58.22 -17.57 -6.30
C ALA A 227 -58.63 -16.99 -4.94
N ASN A 228 -57.67 -16.66 -4.07
CA ASN A 228 -57.87 -16.14 -2.73
C ASN A 228 -56.59 -15.50 -2.18
N ASN A 229 -56.62 -14.19 -1.90
CA ASN A 229 -55.45 -13.45 -1.41
C ASN A 229 -54.97 -13.91 -0.02
N THR A 230 -55.85 -14.43 0.84
CA THR A 230 -55.44 -15.05 2.12
C THR A 230 -54.66 -16.34 1.91
N LEU A 231 -55.05 -17.14 0.91
CA LEU A 231 -54.33 -18.34 0.51
C LEU A 231 -52.95 -17.97 -0.06
N ALA A 232 -52.86 -16.90 -0.86
CA ALA A 232 -51.59 -16.40 -1.38
C ALA A 232 -50.63 -15.94 -0.27
N ILE A 233 -51.13 -15.31 0.81
CA ILE A 233 -50.32 -14.92 1.99
C ILE A 233 -49.82 -16.16 2.72
N VAL A 234 -50.70 -17.13 2.99
CA VAL A 234 -50.31 -18.38 3.68
C VAL A 234 -49.27 -19.13 2.85
N VAL A 235 -49.46 -19.23 1.53
CA VAL A 235 -48.49 -19.81 0.61
C VAL A 235 -47.19 -19.02 0.63
N ALA A 236 -47.21 -17.69 0.54
CA ALA A 236 -46.00 -16.86 0.54
C ALA A 236 -45.21 -16.99 1.85
N VAL A 237 -45.89 -16.97 3.01
CA VAL A 237 -45.27 -17.12 4.33
C VAL A 237 -44.73 -18.54 4.54
N LEU A 238 -45.50 -19.58 4.18
CA LEU A 238 -45.05 -20.97 4.23
C LEU A 238 -43.88 -21.21 3.29
N SER A 239 -43.88 -20.57 2.12
CA SER A 239 -42.78 -20.65 1.16
C SER A 239 -41.54 -19.94 1.68
N CYS A 240 -41.70 -18.77 2.33
CA CYS A 240 -40.60 -18.07 2.99
C CYS A 240 -39.99 -18.93 4.11
N PHE A 241 -40.84 -19.58 4.92
CA PHE A 241 -40.43 -20.53 5.95
C PHE A 241 -39.75 -21.77 5.34
N THR A 242 -40.28 -22.31 4.23
CA THR A 242 -39.70 -23.47 3.54
C THR A 242 -38.35 -23.12 2.93
N CYS A 243 -38.19 -21.94 2.34
CA CYS A 243 -36.91 -21.44 1.82
C CYS A 243 -35.88 -21.20 2.93
N LEU A 244 -36.30 -20.66 4.08
CA LEU A 244 -35.40 -20.38 5.20
C LEU A 244 -35.04 -21.60 6.04
N VAL A 245 -35.93 -22.61 6.13
CA VAL A 245 -35.78 -23.77 7.03
C VAL A 245 -35.50 -25.07 6.28
N PHE A 246 -36.20 -25.34 5.17
CA PHE A 246 -36.19 -26.63 4.47
C PHE A 246 -35.24 -26.71 3.28
N VAL A 247 -35.14 -25.66 2.45
CA VAL A 247 -34.18 -25.60 1.34
C VAL A 247 -32.71 -25.77 1.82
N PRO A 248 -32.31 -25.23 2.99
CA PRO A 248 -31.06 -25.57 3.67
C PRO A 248 -30.74 -27.05 3.86
N GLN A 249 -31.76 -27.90 3.97
CA GLN A 249 -31.62 -29.35 4.20
C GLN A 249 -31.72 -30.16 2.91
N LEU A 250 -32.21 -29.56 1.82
CA LEU A 250 -32.46 -30.24 0.56
C LEU A 250 -31.24 -30.31 -0.37
N ASN A 251 -30.15 -29.58 -0.08
CA ASN A 251 -28.94 -29.58 -0.91
C ASN A 251 -27.66 -29.91 -0.11
N PHE A 252 -27.13 -31.11 -0.40
CA PHE A 252 -25.77 -31.62 -0.23
C PHE A 252 -25.28 -31.95 1.20
N LYS A 253 -25.15 -33.26 1.47
CA LYS A 253 -24.14 -33.81 2.40
C LYS A 253 -22.76 -33.65 1.74
N PRO A 254 -21.83 -32.87 2.30
CA PRO A 254 -20.42 -33.08 2.02
C PRO A 254 -19.95 -34.26 2.88
N GLU A 255 -19.44 -35.31 2.25
CA GLU A 255 -18.64 -36.29 2.95
C GLU A 255 -17.39 -35.57 3.50
N ASN A 256 -17.26 -35.59 4.82
CA ASN A 256 -16.14 -35.12 5.63
C ASN A 256 -16.01 -33.60 5.88
N THR A 257 -16.35 -33.24 7.12
CA THR A 257 -16.06 -32.04 7.95
C THR A 257 -17.11 -30.90 8.01
N LYS A 258 -17.37 -30.48 9.27
CA LYS A 258 -18.38 -29.53 9.83
C LYS A 258 -18.28 -28.09 9.26
N PRO A 259 -19.26 -27.15 9.43
CA PRO A 259 -20.29 -27.06 10.48
C PRO A 259 -21.75 -26.94 9.98
N ALA A 260 -22.70 -27.00 10.90
CA ALA A 260 -24.09 -26.63 10.64
C ALA A 260 -24.13 -25.16 10.15
N PHE A 261 -24.88 -24.89 9.08
CA PHE A 261 -25.04 -23.55 8.53
C PHE A 261 -25.62 -22.59 9.59
N ASP A 262 -24.79 -21.67 10.07
CA ASP A 262 -25.18 -20.60 10.97
C ASP A 262 -25.55 -19.36 10.15
N LEU A 263 -26.85 -19.04 10.10
CA LEU A 263 -27.40 -17.96 9.27
C LEU A 263 -26.77 -16.58 9.60
N PRO A 264 -26.65 -16.18 10.89
CA PRO A 264 -25.86 -15.01 11.30
C PRO A 264 -24.44 -14.96 10.73
N LEU A 265 -23.72 -16.09 10.76
CA LEU A 265 -22.34 -16.15 10.27
C LEU A 265 -22.28 -16.00 8.75
N ALA A 266 -23.17 -16.66 8.03
CA ALA A 266 -23.28 -16.56 6.58
C ALA A 266 -23.64 -15.14 6.11
N LEU A 267 -24.52 -14.46 6.86
CA LEU A 267 -24.87 -13.06 6.64
C LEU A 267 -23.66 -12.14 6.81
N ASN A 268 -22.94 -12.26 7.93
CA ASN A 268 -21.74 -11.48 8.19
C ASN A 268 -20.68 -11.69 7.10
N TYR A 269 -20.52 -12.93 6.62
CA TYR A 269 -19.58 -13.26 5.55
C TYR A 269 -20.00 -12.66 4.20
N PHE A 270 -21.28 -12.75 3.85
CA PHE A 270 -21.81 -12.14 2.63
C PHE A 270 -21.69 -10.62 2.65
N GLU A 271 -21.94 -9.99 3.81
CA GLU A 271 -21.73 -8.57 4.03
C GLU A 271 -20.27 -8.18 3.81
N ARG A 272 -19.32 -8.94 4.37
CA ARG A 272 -17.87 -8.72 4.16
C ARG A 272 -17.51 -8.82 2.68
N LEU A 273 -17.96 -9.86 1.99
CA LEU A 273 -17.71 -10.07 0.56
C LEU A 273 -18.20 -8.90 -0.28
N LEU A 274 -19.47 -8.51 -0.13
CA LEU A 274 -20.04 -7.39 -0.89
C LEU A 274 -19.41 -6.06 -0.51
N SER A 275 -19.05 -5.86 0.77
CA SER A 275 -18.37 -4.65 1.22
C SER A 275 -17.04 -4.49 0.49
N HIS A 276 -16.21 -5.54 0.40
CA HIS A 276 -14.97 -5.49 -0.37
C HIS A 276 -15.21 -5.30 -1.87
N TYR A 277 -16.21 -5.99 -2.43
CA TYR A 277 -16.59 -5.83 -3.84
C TYR A 277 -16.97 -4.38 -4.20
N LEU A 278 -17.59 -3.65 -3.29
CA LEU A 278 -18.06 -2.28 -3.55
C LEU A 278 -17.04 -1.18 -3.24
N THR A 279 -16.15 -1.43 -2.28
CA THR A 279 -15.29 -0.39 -1.70
C THR A 279 -13.82 -0.49 -2.13
N TYR A 280 -13.29 -1.70 -2.36
CA TYR A 280 -11.87 -1.90 -2.70
C TYR A 280 -11.51 -1.13 -3.98
N GLY A 281 -10.41 -0.38 -4.00
CA GLY A 281 -9.98 0.38 -5.18
C GLY A 281 -10.85 1.61 -5.52
N ARG A 282 -11.64 2.15 -4.58
CA ARG A 282 -12.29 3.47 -4.73
C ARG A 282 -11.28 4.61 -4.69
N ASN A 283 -10.26 4.48 -3.84
CA ASN A 283 -9.14 5.40 -3.72
C ASN A 283 -7.84 4.62 -3.93
N PRO A 284 -7.57 4.11 -5.16
CA PRO A 284 -6.37 3.33 -5.40
C PRO A 284 -5.13 4.23 -5.27
N SER A 285 -4.05 3.75 -4.66
CA SER A 285 -2.76 4.45 -4.67
C SER A 285 -2.24 4.65 -6.10
N GLY A 286 -2.51 3.68 -6.98
CA GLY A 286 -1.90 3.60 -8.31
C GLY A 286 -0.45 3.12 -8.27
N ALA A 287 0.01 2.61 -7.13
CA ALA A 287 1.35 2.08 -6.97
C ALA A 287 1.54 0.75 -7.72
N ALA A 288 2.76 0.51 -8.18
CA ALA A 288 3.12 -0.74 -8.82
C ALA A 288 3.03 -1.92 -7.83
N GLY A 289 2.63 -3.08 -8.34
CA GLY A 289 2.52 -4.30 -7.55
C GLY A 289 1.25 -4.39 -6.70
N VAL A 290 0.38 -3.38 -6.69
CA VAL A 290 -0.98 -3.46 -6.12
C VAL A 290 -1.88 -4.25 -7.08
N TRP A 291 -2.70 -5.16 -6.54
CA TRP A 291 -3.70 -5.87 -7.30
C TRP A 291 -4.84 -4.95 -7.70
N THR A 292 -5.10 -4.87 -9.00
CA THR A 292 -6.17 -4.09 -9.61
C THR A 292 -7.28 -5.02 -10.13
N PRO A 293 -8.55 -4.83 -9.69
CA PRO A 293 -9.66 -5.62 -10.21
C PRO A 293 -9.94 -5.24 -11.67
N THR A 294 -10.47 -6.20 -12.44
CA THR A 294 -10.84 -6.01 -13.85
C THR A 294 -11.97 -4.98 -14.05
N SER A 295 -12.82 -4.81 -13.03
CA SER A 295 -13.99 -3.92 -13.07
C SER A 295 -13.82 -2.74 -12.12
N SER A 296 -14.15 -1.55 -12.62
CA SER A 296 -14.11 -0.32 -11.82
C SER A 296 -15.14 -0.36 -10.67
N PRO A 297 -14.94 0.40 -9.57
CA PRO A 297 -15.95 0.51 -8.50
C PRO A 297 -17.35 0.90 -9.00
N ARG A 298 -17.42 1.76 -10.02
CA ARG A 298 -18.69 2.17 -10.66
C ARG A 298 -19.34 1.04 -11.43
N GLN A 299 -18.58 0.25 -12.18
CA GLN A 299 -19.10 -0.94 -12.87
C GLN A 299 -19.61 -1.97 -11.86
N ARG A 300 -18.84 -2.27 -10.81
CA ARG A 300 -19.26 -3.22 -9.75
C ARG A 300 -20.54 -2.78 -9.04
N SER A 301 -20.66 -1.48 -8.77
CA SER A 301 -21.88 -0.84 -8.26
C SER A 301 -23.09 -1.07 -9.19
N LEU A 302 -22.92 -0.84 -10.50
CA LEU A 302 -23.97 -1.06 -11.50
C LEU A 302 -24.30 -2.55 -11.65
N THR A 303 -23.31 -3.43 -11.60
CA THR A 303 -23.48 -4.89 -11.66
C THR A 303 -24.30 -5.39 -10.47
N LEU A 304 -24.03 -4.88 -9.26
CA LEU A 304 -24.82 -5.21 -8.07
C LEU A 304 -26.26 -4.71 -8.21
N LEU A 305 -26.48 -3.50 -8.73
CA LEU A 305 -27.82 -2.98 -9.00
C LEU A 305 -28.55 -3.83 -10.06
N ALA A 306 -27.87 -4.24 -11.13
CA ALA A 306 -28.41 -5.10 -12.17
C ALA A 306 -28.75 -6.51 -11.65
N LEU A 307 -28.05 -6.98 -10.62
CA LEU A 307 -28.35 -8.24 -9.92
C LEU A 307 -29.58 -8.11 -9.02
N LEU A 308 -29.70 -7.01 -8.28
CA LEU A 308 -30.77 -6.81 -7.28
C LEU A 308 -32.09 -6.31 -7.89
N ALA A 309 -32.05 -5.48 -8.94
CA ALA A 309 -33.24 -4.81 -9.47
C ALA A 309 -34.27 -5.78 -10.08
N PRO A 310 -33.93 -6.77 -10.93
CA PRO A 310 -34.90 -7.72 -11.45
C PRO A 310 -35.57 -8.56 -10.36
N ILE A 311 -34.80 -8.96 -9.33
CA ILE A 311 -35.31 -9.71 -8.18
C ILE A 311 -36.30 -8.86 -7.39
N ALA A 312 -35.92 -7.61 -7.09
CA ALA A 312 -36.78 -6.68 -6.36
C ALA A 312 -38.04 -6.31 -7.15
N LEU A 313 -37.96 -6.15 -8.48
CA LEU A 313 -39.11 -5.87 -9.34
C LEU A 313 -40.02 -7.08 -9.49
N MET A 314 -39.47 -8.28 -9.61
CA MET A 314 -40.23 -9.54 -9.59
C MET A 314 -41.03 -9.64 -8.29
N LEU A 315 -40.37 -9.47 -7.15
CA LEU A 315 -41.02 -9.59 -5.84
C LEU A 315 -41.96 -8.42 -5.55
N ALA A 316 -41.63 -7.19 -5.99
CA ALA A 316 -42.53 -6.05 -5.91
C ALA A 316 -43.78 -6.25 -6.77
N SER A 317 -43.67 -6.83 -7.97
CA SER A 317 -44.80 -7.19 -8.83
C SER A 317 -45.68 -8.27 -8.21
N MET A 318 -45.07 -9.22 -7.49
CA MET A 318 -45.81 -10.18 -6.69
C MET A 318 -46.53 -9.44 -5.55
N THR A 319 -45.82 -8.67 -4.72
CA THR A 319 -46.36 -8.01 -3.52
C THR A 319 -47.30 -6.84 -3.78
N SER A 320 -47.29 -6.23 -4.98
CA SER A 320 -48.14 -5.09 -5.36
C SER A 320 -49.63 -5.40 -5.32
N GLY A 321 -49.98 -6.68 -5.43
CA GLY A 321 -51.34 -7.18 -5.30
C GLY A 321 -51.75 -7.54 -3.88
N PHE A 322 -50.80 -7.55 -2.93
CA PHE A 322 -51.04 -7.96 -1.56
C PHE A 322 -51.39 -6.78 -0.71
N SER A 323 -52.55 -6.88 -0.09
CA SER A 323 -52.94 -6.12 1.07
C SER A 323 -53.45 -7.15 2.10
N VAL A 324 -53.25 -7.01 3.40
CA VAL A 324 -53.66 -5.79 4.08
C VAL A 324 -55.19 -5.77 4.18
N TRP A 325 -55.77 -5.08 3.19
CA TRP A 325 -57.19 -4.81 3.04
C TRP A 325 -58.04 -6.06 2.75
N ASP A 326 -57.51 -7.14 2.15
CA ASP A 326 -58.32 -8.34 1.85
C ASP A 326 -58.60 -9.25 3.04
N THR A 327 -58.07 -8.92 4.22
CA THR A 327 -58.46 -9.60 5.44
C THR A 327 -59.95 -9.30 5.77
N PRO A 328 -60.73 -10.29 6.23
CA PRO A 328 -62.18 -10.12 6.45
C PRO A 328 -62.55 -8.94 7.35
N GLY A 329 -61.67 -8.51 8.27
CA GLY A 329 -61.89 -7.32 9.11
C GLY A 329 -61.51 -5.99 8.47
N CYS A 330 -60.40 -5.92 7.74
CA CYS A 330 -59.93 -4.65 7.15
C CYS A 330 -60.72 -4.22 5.90
N SER A 331 -61.24 -5.19 5.12
CA SER A 331 -62.02 -4.89 3.91
C SER A 331 -63.36 -4.25 4.22
N GLU A 332 -64.08 -4.76 5.21
CA GLU A 332 -65.37 -4.21 5.62
C GLU A 332 -65.22 -2.80 6.17
N GLU A 333 -64.26 -2.59 7.06
CA GLU A 333 -64.02 -1.29 7.67
C GLU A 333 -63.55 -0.23 6.64
N PHE A 334 -62.79 -0.64 5.62
CA PHE A 334 -62.41 0.23 4.50
C PHE A 334 -63.61 0.60 3.62
N ILE A 335 -64.45 -0.37 3.24
CA ILE A 335 -65.64 -0.12 2.42
C ILE A 335 -66.58 0.87 3.13
N ASP A 336 -66.76 0.72 4.44
CA ASP A 336 -67.59 1.61 5.23
C ASP A 336 -66.97 3.02 5.34
N SER A 337 -65.65 3.11 5.50
CA SER A 337 -64.93 4.40 5.53
C SER A 337 -64.90 5.07 4.14
N PHE A 338 -64.82 4.29 3.06
CA PHE A 338 -64.78 4.77 1.67
C PHE A 338 -66.12 5.39 1.29
N ARG A 339 -67.20 4.74 1.73
CA ARG A 339 -68.55 5.27 1.62
C ARG A 339 -68.72 6.58 2.39
N ALA A 340 -68.31 6.62 3.65
CA ALA A 340 -68.39 7.85 4.46
C ALA A 340 -67.61 9.00 3.82
N GLY A 341 -66.46 8.69 3.19
CA GLY A 341 -65.68 9.65 2.41
C GLY A 341 -66.35 10.12 1.12
N LEU A 342 -67.09 9.25 0.41
CA LEU A 342 -67.85 9.61 -0.79
C LEU A 342 -69.08 10.47 -0.48
N GLU A 343 -69.70 10.29 0.68
CA GLU A 343 -70.88 11.03 1.13
C GLU A 343 -70.53 12.45 1.66
N ASN A 344 -69.27 12.71 2.00
CA ASN A 344 -68.82 14.02 2.48
C ASN A 344 -68.51 14.97 1.30
N GLU A 345 -69.10 16.17 1.34
CA GLU A 345 -69.05 17.19 0.27
C GLU A 345 -67.64 17.65 -0.11
N THR A 346 -66.68 17.55 0.83
CA THR A 346 -65.29 17.97 0.62
C THR A 346 -64.41 16.82 0.11
N THR A 347 -64.59 15.61 0.66
CA THR A 347 -63.74 14.45 0.36
C THR A 347 -64.23 13.64 -0.84
N GLY A 348 -65.54 13.64 -1.11
CA GLY A 348 -66.15 12.88 -2.20
C GLY A 348 -65.62 13.25 -3.60
N PRO A 349 -65.59 14.55 -3.98
CA PRO A 349 -65.00 14.97 -5.26
C PRO A 349 -63.52 14.61 -5.40
N MET A 350 -62.76 14.64 -4.31
CA MET A 350 -61.34 14.29 -4.27
C MET A 350 -61.12 12.78 -4.47
N LEU A 351 -61.90 11.93 -3.81
CA LEU A 351 -61.85 10.48 -3.99
C LEU A 351 -62.27 10.06 -5.41
N LEU A 352 -63.27 10.74 -5.99
CA LEU A 352 -63.70 10.53 -7.38
C LEU A 352 -62.62 10.95 -8.39
N ALA A 353 -61.90 12.04 -8.13
CA ALA A 353 -60.79 12.49 -8.97
C ALA A 353 -59.58 11.54 -8.91
N LEU A 354 -59.33 10.89 -7.76
CA LEU A 354 -58.26 9.92 -7.58
C LEU A 354 -58.57 8.54 -8.20
N ALA A 355 -59.83 8.23 -8.48
CA ALA A 355 -60.25 6.97 -9.09
C ALA A 355 -61.32 7.17 -10.18
N PRO A 356 -60.96 7.81 -11.32
CA PRO A 356 -61.91 8.16 -12.37
C PRO A 356 -62.52 6.94 -13.10
N SER A 357 -61.94 5.75 -12.91
CA SER A 357 -62.46 4.47 -13.40
C SER A 357 -63.62 3.90 -12.56
N LEU A 358 -63.88 4.43 -11.36
CA LEU A 358 -65.04 4.03 -10.56
C LEU A 358 -66.32 4.71 -11.06
N ASP A 359 -67.26 3.91 -11.57
CA ASP A 359 -68.60 4.37 -11.95
C ASP A 359 -69.52 4.54 -10.73
N VAL A 360 -69.23 5.55 -9.90
CA VAL A 360 -69.96 5.82 -8.64
C VAL A 360 -71.43 6.19 -8.88
N LYS A 361 -71.78 6.66 -10.09
CA LYS A 361 -73.16 6.99 -10.49
C LYS A 361 -74.09 5.77 -10.49
N LYS A 362 -73.56 4.56 -10.73
CA LYS A 362 -74.31 3.30 -10.59
C LYS A 362 -74.65 2.94 -9.13
N TYR A 363 -73.85 3.40 -8.17
CA TYR A 363 -74.00 3.06 -6.74
C TYR A 363 -74.89 4.06 -6.00
N VAL A 364 -74.76 5.37 -6.28
CA VAL A 364 -75.57 6.41 -5.63
C VAL A 364 -77.04 6.34 -6.09
N LYS A 365 -77.30 6.01 -7.37
CA LYS A 365 -78.68 5.87 -7.89
C LYS A 365 -79.41 4.59 -7.43
N ALA A 366 -78.68 3.57 -6.98
CA ALA A 366 -79.30 2.32 -6.50
C ALA A 366 -79.80 2.42 -5.04
N GLY A 367 -79.52 3.52 -4.34
CA GLY A 367 -79.97 3.79 -2.97
C GLY A 367 -81.38 4.39 -2.86
N GLU A 368 -82.05 4.69 -3.98
CA GLU A 368 -83.47 5.05 -3.98
C GLU A 368 -84.33 3.77 -4.01
N VAL A 369 -84.39 3.08 -2.87
CA VAL A 369 -85.45 2.09 -2.66
C VAL A 369 -86.75 2.85 -2.48
N LYS A 370 -87.64 2.81 -3.47
CA LYS A 370 -89.04 3.26 -3.30
C LYS A 370 -89.68 2.50 -2.14
N PRO A 371 -90.34 3.16 -1.17
CA PRO A 371 -91.03 2.45 -0.11
C PRO A 371 -92.17 1.61 -0.70
N LYS A 372 -92.25 0.33 -0.34
CA LYS A 372 -93.47 -0.46 -0.53
C LYS A 372 -94.55 0.10 0.40
N PRO A 373 -95.78 0.33 -0.06
CA PRO A 373 -96.87 0.70 0.84
C PRO A 373 -97.24 -0.54 1.65
N TYR A 374 -97.25 -0.44 2.99
CA TYR A 374 -97.88 -1.44 3.84
C TYR A 374 -98.95 -0.80 4.71
N GLU A 375 -100.06 -1.53 4.79
CA GLU A 375 -101.27 -1.20 5.53
C GLU A 375 -101.04 -1.12 7.04
N LEU A 376 -101.87 -0.31 7.69
CA LEU A 376 -101.88 -0.04 9.12
C LEU A 376 -102.07 -1.30 9.98
N ARG A 377 -101.23 -1.47 11.01
CA ARG A 377 -101.67 -1.58 12.43
C ARG A 377 -100.49 -1.64 13.42
N SER A 378 -100.37 -0.55 14.19
CA SER A 378 -100.16 -0.50 15.65
C SER A 378 -98.93 -1.18 16.28
N ARG A 379 -97.97 -0.38 16.80
CA ARG A 379 -97.80 -0.03 18.24
C ARG A 379 -96.34 0.37 18.57
N PHE A 380 -96.21 1.59 19.10
CA PHE A 380 -95.17 2.13 19.99
C PHE A 380 -93.70 2.23 19.51
N ARG A 381 -93.29 3.51 19.37
CA ARG A 381 -92.04 4.16 19.84
C ARG A 381 -91.26 4.83 18.70
N ASP A 382 -91.48 6.14 18.53
CA ASP A 382 -90.57 7.02 17.82
C ASP A 382 -89.60 7.64 18.84
N GLU A 383 -88.31 7.44 18.60
CA GLU A 383 -87.29 8.49 18.72
C GLU A 383 -86.22 8.15 17.66
N ASP A 384 -86.29 8.90 16.55
CA ASP A 384 -85.24 9.26 15.59
C ASP A 384 -84.07 8.26 15.37
N GLU A 385 -84.25 7.31 14.47
CA GLU A 385 -83.15 6.82 13.63
C GLU A 385 -83.50 7.08 12.16
N GLU A 386 -82.85 8.07 11.56
CA GLU A 386 -82.71 8.11 10.11
C GLU A 386 -82.19 6.75 9.64
N PRO A 387 -82.79 6.12 8.60
CA PRO A 387 -82.27 4.86 8.10
C PRO A 387 -80.86 5.13 7.57
N LYS A 388 -79.84 4.68 8.31
CA LYS A 388 -78.50 4.53 7.77
C LYS A 388 -78.69 3.69 6.51
N LYS A 389 -78.52 4.30 5.33
CA LYS A 389 -78.38 3.56 4.08
C LYS A 389 -77.31 2.50 4.39
N VAL A 390 -77.52 1.22 4.17
CA VAL A 390 -76.48 0.18 4.36
C VAL A 390 -76.31 -0.47 3.00
N PHE A 391 -75.06 -0.58 2.52
CA PHE A 391 -74.80 -1.32 1.29
C PHE A 391 -75.21 -2.78 1.48
N THR A 392 -76.01 -3.32 0.57
CA THR A 392 -76.27 -4.76 0.50
C THR A 392 -74.99 -5.53 0.19
N ASP A 393 -74.88 -6.78 0.63
CA ASP A 393 -73.68 -7.61 0.40
C ASP A 393 -73.26 -7.67 -1.08
N ARG A 394 -74.25 -7.65 -1.99
CA ARG A 394 -74.04 -7.57 -3.43
C ARG A 394 -73.38 -6.27 -3.89
N GLN A 395 -73.72 -5.14 -3.25
CA GLN A 395 -73.11 -3.84 -3.53
C GLN A 395 -71.69 -3.74 -2.95
N LYS A 396 -71.47 -4.27 -1.73
CA LYS A 396 -70.12 -4.39 -1.15
C LYS A 396 -69.22 -5.24 -2.05
N LEU A 397 -69.74 -6.36 -2.58
CA LEU A 397 -69.02 -7.25 -3.49
C LEU A 397 -68.70 -6.59 -4.84
N MET A 398 -69.66 -5.92 -5.47
CA MET A 398 -69.43 -5.19 -6.74
C MET A 398 -68.44 -4.03 -6.59
N LEU A 399 -68.54 -3.28 -5.48
CA LEU A 399 -67.60 -2.20 -5.17
C LEU A 399 -66.19 -2.77 -4.92
N LYS A 400 -66.10 -3.90 -4.21
CA LYS A 400 -64.86 -4.64 -4.00
C LYS A 400 -64.24 -5.09 -5.32
N GLU A 401 -65.01 -5.68 -6.23
CA GLU A 401 -64.55 -6.09 -7.58
C GLU A 401 -64.03 -4.92 -8.42
N GLN A 402 -64.73 -3.78 -8.42
CA GLN A 402 -64.29 -2.59 -9.16
C GLN A 402 -63.04 -1.93 -8.55
N LEU A 403 -62.96 -1.88 -7.22
CA LEU A 403 -61.76 -1.42 -6.50
C LEU A 403 -60.56 -2.32 -6.80
N HIS A 404 -60.72 -3.65 -6.81
CA HIS A 404 -59.67 -4.61 -7.21
C HIS A 404 -59.15 -4.37 -8.63
N SER A 405 -60.01 -3.92 -9.55
CA SER A 405 -59.65 -3.66 -10.95
C SER A 405 -59.00 -2.28 -11.17
N SER A 406 -58.99 -1.41 -10.15
CA SER A 406 -58.46 -0.04 -10.28
C SER A 406 -56.96 0.01 -9.96
N PRO A 407 -56.11 0.53 -10.86
CA PRO A 407 -54.68 0.74 -10.60
C PRO A 407 -54.41 1.75 -9.47
N ALA A 408 -55.38 2.62 -9.15
CA ALA A 408 -55.25 3.68 -8.15
C ALA A 408 -55.71 3.26 -6.74
N LEU A 409 -56.08 1.98 -6.54
CA LEU A 409 -56.64 1.47 -5.29
C LEU A 409 -55.81 1.84 -4.05
N TRP A 410 -54.49 1.77 -4.15
CA TRP A 410 -53.59 2.07 -3.04
C TRP A 410 -53.56 3.55 -2.65
N VAL A 411 -53.63 4.44 -3.65
CA VAL A 411 -53.72 5.89 -3.44
C VAL A 411 -55.06 6.23 -2.81
N VAL A 412 -56.13 5.55 -3.22
CA VAL A 412 -57.45 5.68 -2.62
C VAL A 412 -57.44 5.21 -1.16
N ILE A 413 -56.84 4.06 -0.85
CA ILE A 413 -56.72 3.55 0.53
C ILE A 413 -55.92 4.52 1.41
N ALA A 414 -54.78 5.01 0.93
CA ALA A 414 -53.95 5.93 1.67
C ALA A 414 -54.64 7.29 1.89
N ALA A 415 -55.22 7.86 0.83
CA ALA A 415 -55.97 9.12 0.91
C ALA A 415 -57.15 8.99 1.87
N LEU A 416 -57.88 7.87 1.80
CA LEU A 416 -58.99 7.61 2.69
C LEU A 416 -58.55 7.45 4.14
N GLY A 417 -57.43 6.78 4.42
CA GLY A 417 -56.86 6.67 5.76
C GLY A 417 -56.52 8.04 6.37
N VAL A 418 -55.98 8.95 5.57
CA VAL A 418 -55.73 10.35 5.98
C VAL A 418 -57.03 11.11 6.21
N LEU A 419 -57.96 11.04 5.25
CA LEU A 419 -59.19 11.82 5.25
C LEU A 419 -60.21 11.33 6.30
N SER A 420 -60.17 10.06 6.67
CA SER A 420 -61.03 9.45 7.71
C SER A 420 -60.40 9.44 9.11
N GLY A 421 -59.16 9.92 9.27
CA GLY A 421 -58.43 9.90 10.53
C GLY A 421 -57.94 8.51 10.98
N LYS A 422 -58.15 7.47 10.18
CA LYS A 422 -57.73 6.09 10.47
C LYS A 422 -56.31 5.84 9.96
N LEU A 423 -55.33 6.38 10.71
CA LEU A 423 -53.90 6.28 10.38
C LEU A 423 -53.37 4.85 10.27
N TRP A 424 -54.04 3.85 10.86
CA TRP A 424 -53.66 2.44 10.73
C TRP A 424 -53.68 1.95 9.26
N MET A 425 -54.56 2.53 8.44
CA MET A 425 -54.72 2.17 7.01
C MET A 425 -53.49 2.57 6.17
N LEU A 426 -52.66 3.48 6.68
CA LEU A 426 -51.39 3.87 6.06
C LEU A 426 -50.30 2.80 6.23
N TRP A 427 -50.42 1.91 7.22
CA TRP A 427 -49.45 0.83 7.45
C TRP A 427 -49.66 -0.37 6.52
N VAL A 428 -50.83 -0.48 5.92
CA VAL A 428 -51.22 -1.59 5.05
C VAL A 428 -50.30 -1.72 3.81
N PRO A 429 -50.04 -0.66 3.03
CA PRO A 429 -49.05 -0.71 1.95
C PRO A 429 -47.63 -0.95 2.47
N VAL A 430 -47.28 -0.38 3.63
CA VAL A 430 -45.93 -0.47 4.22
C VAL A 430 -45.59 -1.91 4.62
N LEU A 431 -46.54 -2.65 5.18
CA LEU A 431 -46.33 -4.05 5.59
C LEU A 431 -46.16 -4.98 4.39
N SER A 432 -46.93 -4.79 3.32
CA SER A 432 -46.77 -5.56 2.07
C SER A 432 -45.39 -5.37 1.44
N VAL A 433 -44.87 -4.15 1.51
CA VAL A 433 -43.50 -3.83 1.06
C VAL A 433 -42.47 -4.51 1.95
N ALA A 434 -42.62 -4.45 3.27
CA ALA A 434 -41.71 -5.10 4.20
C ALA A 434 -41.62 -6.63 3.95
N ILE A 435 -42.74 -7.28 3.67
CA ILE A 435 -42.78 -8.71 3.31
C ILE A 435 -42.06 -8.98 1.98
N GLY A 436 -42.25 -8.12 0.97
CA GLY A 436 -41.55 -8.25 -0.32
C GLY A 436 -40.03 -8.11 -0.19
N VAL A 437 -39.58 -7.18 0.64
CA VAL A 437 -38.15 -7.00 0.95
C VAL A 437 -37.59 -8.22 1.68
N LEU A 438 -38.28 -8.73 2.69
CA LEU A 438 -37.87 -9.94 3.42
C LEU A 438 -37.78 -11.17 2.51
N LEU A 439 -38.76 -11.35 1.60
CA LEU A 439 -38.73 -12.39 0.58
C LEU A 439 -37.55 -12.22 -0.39
N THR A 440 -37.19 -10.98 -0.73
CA THR A 440 -36.06 -10.67 -1.62
C THR A 440 -34.74 -11.06 -0.99
N VAL A 441 -34.56 -10.73 0.28
CA VAL A 441 -33.38 -11.12 1.05
C VAL A 441 -33.32 -12.64 1.21
N ALA A 442 -34.43 -13.29 1.58
CA ALA A 442 -34.48 -14.75 1.74
C ALA A 442 -34.19 -15.50 0.43
N PHE A 443 -34.76 -15.05 -0.70
CA PHE A 443 -34.48 -15.57 -2.04
C PHE A 443 -32.99 -15.45 -2.37
N SER A 444 -32.43 -14.25 -2.19
CA SER A 444 -31.04 -13.96 -2.51
C SER A 444 -30.09 -14.86 -1.70
N LEU A 445 -30.31 -14.98 -0.38
CA LEU A 445 -29.50 -15.84 0.49
C LEU A 445 -29.60 -17.31 0.10
N THR A 446 -30.79 -17.77 -0.30
CA THR A 446 -31.00 -19.17 -0.73
C THR A 446 -30.28 -19.46 -2.04
N CYS A 447 -30.37 -18.56 -3.02
CA CYS A 447 -29.74 -18.69 -4.32
C CYS A 447 -28.20 -18.59 -4.25
N PHE A 448 -27.67 -17.69 -3.42
CA PHE A 448 -26.22 -17.47 -3.30
C PHE A 448 -25.53 -18.39 -2.29
N ARG A 449 -26.27 -19.12 -1.46
CA ARG A 449 -25.72 -20.04 -0.45
C ARG A 449 -24.63 -21.00 -0.97
N PRO A 450 -24.80 -21.76 -2.06
CA PRO A 450 -23.76 -22.70 -2.49
C PRO A 450 -22.46 -21.97 -2.86
N LEU A 451 -22.57 -20.79 -3.44
CA LEU A 451 -21.43 -19.96 -3.83
C LEU A 451 -20.74 -19.34 -2.61
N LEU A 452 -21.52 -18.91 -1.62
CA LEU A 452 -21.03 -18.47 -0.31
C LEU A 452 -20.24 -19.56 0.42
N LEU A 453 -20.78 -20.79 0.45
CA LEU A 453 -20.11 -21.93 1.08
C LEU A 453 -18.82 -22.31 0.34
N ALA A 454 -18.85 -22.32 -1.00
CA ALA A 454 -17.67 -22.62 -1.80
C ALA A 454 -16.54 -21.61 -1.57
N VAL A 455 -16.86 -20.31 -1.56
CA VAL A 455 -15.87 -19.25 -1.30
C VAL A 455 -15.38 -19.26 0.15
N TRP A 456 -16.24 -19.58 1.11
CA TRP A 456 -15.82 -19.75 2.50
C TRP A 456 -14.89 -20.96 2.70
N GLN A 457 -15.22 -22.11 2.12
CA GLN A 457 -14.34 -23.28 2.13
C GLN A 457 -13.00 -22.97 1.45
N PHE A 458 -13.04 -22.23 0.34
CA PHE A 458 -11.85 -21.78 -0.36
C PHE A 458 -10.97 -20.86 0.50
N GLU A 459 -11.55 -19.84 1.17
CA GLU A 459 -10.78 -19.00 2.11
C GLU A 459 -10.18 -19.84 3.23
N ALA A 460 -10.95 -20.77 3.81
CA ALA A 460 -10.48 -21.64 4.88
C ALA A 460 -9.33 -22.56 4.45
N GLU A 461 -9.39 -23.11 3.23
CA GLU A 461 -8.30 -23.91 2.64
C GLU A 461 -7.02 -23.07 2.47
N ILE A 462 -7.14 -21.85 1.92
CA ILE A 462 -6.01 -20.94 1.73
C ILE A 462 -5.39 -20.54 3.08
N VAL A 463 -6.20 -20.17 4.07
CA VAL A 463 -5.73 -19.84 5.42
C VAL A 463 -5.00 -21.04 6.03
N ALA A 464 -5.62 -22.23 6.01
CA ALA A 464 -5.00 -23.46 6.53
C ALA A 464 -3.67 -23.81 5.83
N SER A 465 -3.56 -23.56 4.50
CA SER A 465 -2.33 -23.80 3.74
C SER A 465 -1.21 -22.81 4.08
N THR A 466 -1.55 -21.60 4.52
CA THR A 466 -0.60 -20.50 4.74
C THR A 466 -0.20 -20.30 6.21
N ASP A 467 -1.00 -20.80 7.15
CA ASP A 467 -0.72 -20.75 8.59
C ASP A 467 0.54 -21.57 8.96
N ASN A 468 0.82 -22.64 8.23
CA ASN A 468 1.95 -23.54 8.48
C ASN A 468 3.28 -23.10 7.85
N ASP A 469 3.31 -21.99 7.09
CA ASP A 469 4.55 -21.50 6.50
C ASP A 469 5.43 -20.80 7.57
N PRO A 470 6.62 -21.33 7.92
CA PRO A 470 7.48 -20.76 8.95
C PRO A 470 8.23 -19.51 8.46
N ARG A 471 8.16 -19.18 7.17
CA ARG A 471 8.90 -18.06 6.59
C ARG A 471 8.31 -16.71 7.02
N PRO A 472 9.16 -15.68 7.23
CA PRO A 472 8.68 -14.31 7.41
C PRO A 472 7.85 -13.84 6.21
N VAL A 473 6.82 -13.02 6.45
CA VAL A 473 5.99 -12.44 5.36
C VAL A 473 6.85 -11.67 4.34
N TRP A 474 7.92 -11.01 4.80
CA TRP A 474 8.90 -10.38 3.92
C TRP A 474 9.48 -11.34 2.87
N GLN A 475 9.85 -12.55 3.30
CA GLN A 475 10.40 -13.57 2.41
C GLN A 475 9.38 -13.95 1.33
N CYS A 476 8.09 -14.06 1.68
CA CYS A 476 7.03 -14.35 0.72
C CYS A 476 6.85 -13.26 -0.33
N PHE A 477 7.05 -11.98 0.01
CA PHE A 477 7.03 -10.87 -0.96
C PHE A 477 8.26 -10.89 -1.87
N VAL A 478 9.44 -11.05 -1.28
CA VAL A 478 10.71 -11.11 -2.01
C VAL A 478 10.72 -12.28 -3.01
N ASP A 479 10.30 -13.48 -2.58
CA ASP A 479 10.24 -14.65 -3.46
C ASP A 479 9.24 -14.45 -4.62
N ARG A 480 8.14 -13.73 -4.38
CA ARG A 480 7.17 -13.41 -5.45
C ARG A 480 7.75 -12.49 -6.51
N ILE A 481 8.37 -11.39 -6.09
CA ILE A 481 8.99 -10.42 -7.00
C ILE A 481 10.15 -11.08 -7.74
N ARG A 482 11.03 -11.78 -7.03
CA ARG A 482 12.21 -12.42 -7.58
C ARG A 482 11.89 -13.45 -8.68
N ASN A 483 10.82 -14.22 -8.48
CA ASN A 483 10.37 -15.24 -9.43
C ASN A 483 9.33 -14.71 -10.43
N SER A 484 9.07 -13.40 -10.44
CA SER A 484 8.08 -12.82 -11.34
C SER A 484 8.52 -12.90 -12.79
N THR A 485 7.60 -13.37 -13.64
CA THR A 485 7.73 -13.35 -15.10
C THR A 485 7.15 -12.08 -15.71
N HIS A 486 6.58 -11.18 -14.92
CA HIS A 486 6.00 -9.94 -15.42
C HIS A 486 7.09 -9.01 -15.95
N SER A 487 6.89 -8.57 -17.19
CA SER A 487 7.76 -7.59 -17.85
C SER A 487 6.93 -6.70 -18.76
N LEU A 488 7.28 -5.42 -18.80
CA LEU A 488 6.63 -4.41 -19.61
C LEU A 488 7.65 -3.74 -20.53
N LYS A 489 7.34 -3.64 -21.82
CA LYS A 489 8.16 -2.89 -22.79
C LYS A 489 7.55 -1.52 -23.01
N LEU A 490 8.25 -0.48 -22.59
CA LEU A 490 7.87 0.92 -22.79
C LEU A 490 8.69 1.53 -23.95
N PRO A 491 8.07 2.35 -24.83
CA PRO A 491 8.73 2.94 -25.99
C PRO A 491 10.00 3.75 -25.67
N ASP A 492 9.98 4.53 -24.58
CA ASP A 492 11.06 5.48 -24.25
C ASP A 492 11.95 5.05 -23.06
N VAL A 493 11.52 4.05 -22.28
CA VAL A 493 12.19 3.61 -21.04
C VAL A 493 12.84 2.24 -21.21
N GLY A 494 12.42 1.46 -22.20
CA GLY A 494 12.88 0.08 -22.41
C GLY A 494 12.04 -0.95 -21.65
N THR A 495 12.63 -2.10 -21.36
CA THR A 495 11.94 -3.19 -20.66
C THR A 495 12.08 -3.02 -19.15
N ILE A 496 10.96 -2.92 -18.44
CA ILE A 496 10.89 -2.93 -16.99
C ILE A 496 10.41 -4.31 -16.56
N ARG A 497 11.18 -5.01 -15.71
CA ARG A 497 10.78 -6.29 -15.13
C ARG A 497 10.47 -6.13 -13.65
N GLU A 498 9.41 -6.79 -13.19
CA GLU A 498 9.08 -6.81 -11.76
C GLU A 498 10.26 -7.37 -10.94
N ALA A 499 10.90 -8.44 -11.42
CA ALA A 499 12.05 -9.07 -10.77
C ALA A 499 13.30 -8.18 -10.61
N ASP A 500 13.39 -7.08 -11.37
CA ASP A 500 14.50 -6.12 -11.26
C ASP A 500 14.31 -5.10 -10.13
N HIS A 501 13.34 -5.35 -9.25
CA HIS A 501 13.05 -4.52 -8.07
C HIS A 501 13.33 -5.26 -6.76
N VAL A 502 13.65 -4.48 -5.74
CA VAL A 502 13.82 -4.86 -4.34
C VAL A 502 12.55 -4.47 -3.60
N PHE A 503 11.98 -5.37 -2.82
CA PHE A 503 10.91 -5.05 -1.90
C PHE A 503 11.49 -4.36 -0.66
N TRP A 504 11.09 -3.11 -0.44
CA TRP A 504 11.56 -2.35 0.73
C TRP A 504 10.61 -2.47 1.92
N GLY A 505 9.31 -2.39 1.68
CA GLY A 505 8.29 -2.47 2.71
C GLY A 505 6.93 -2.02 2.19
N ILE A 506 6.05 -1.61 3.09
CA ILE A 506 4.70 -1.12 2.77
C ILE A 506 4.58 0.34 3.21
N SER A 507 3.97 1.19 2.39
CA SER A 507 3.70 2.57 2.75
C SER A 507 2.82 2.62 4.00
N ALA A 508 3.30 3.29 5.06
CA ALA A 508 2.59 3.35 6.33
C ALA A 508 1.34 4.26 6.29
N VAL A 509 1.25 5.14 5.27
CA VAL A 509 0.16 6.13 5.13
C VAL A 509 -0.91 5.62 4.17
N THR A 510 -0.49 5.01 3.06
CA THR A 510 -1.35 4.70 1.92
C THR A 510 -1.46 3.20 1.64
N ASP A 511 -0.79 2.35 2.40
CA ASP A 511 -0.87 0.87 2.36
C ASP A 511 -0.66 0.26 0.96
N TYR A 512 0.49 0.57 0.36
CA TYR A 512 0.93 -0.03 -0.91
C TYR A 512 2.38 -0.53 -0.81
N PRO A 513 2.81 -1.51 -1.64
CA PRO A 513 4.16 -2.03 -1.59
C PRO A 513 5.17 -1.04 -2.20
N VAL A 514 6.26 -0.80 -1.50
CA VAL A 514 7.35 0.09 -1.93
C VAL A 514 8.42 -0.73 -2.64
N LEU A 515 8.51 -0.55 -3.96
CA LEU A 515 9.47 -1.26 -4.82
C LEU A 515 10.63 -0.35 -5.24
N LEU A 516 11.86 -0.83 -5.04
CA LEU A 516 13.11 -0.14 -5.35
C LEU A 516 13.83 -0.79 -6.54
N HIS A 517 13.89 -0.12 -7.68
CA HIS A 517 14.50 -0.61 -8.90
C HIS A 517 16.01 -0.75 -8.71
N LYS A 518 16.58 -1.96 -8.88
CA LYS A 518 17.99 -2.25 -8.55
C LYS A 518 19.01 -1.23 -9.10
N PRO A 519 18.88 -0.71 -10.35
CA PRO A 519 19.81 0.29 -10.89
C PRO A 519 19.86 1.63 -10.13
N ILE A 520 18.88 1.96 -9.29
CA ILE A 520 18.96 3.20 -8.49
C ILE A 520 20.09 3.13 -7.45
N PHE A 521 20.49 1.92 -7.04
CA PHE A 521 21.59 1.70 -6.11
C PHE A 521 22.97 1.90 -6.75
N ASP A 522 23.05 1.95 -8.09
CA ASP A 522 24.27 2.33 -8.81
C ASP A 522 24.70 3.78 -8.48
N GLU A 523 23.74 4.59 -8.07
CA GLU A 523 23.91 5.98 -7.63
C GLU A 523 23.94 6.09 -6.10
N HIS A 524 24.46 5.05 -5.45
CA HIS A 524 24.70 4.96 -4.01
C HIS A 524 23.44 5.04 -3.13
N CYS A 525 23.55 4.46 -1.95
CA CYS A 525 22.52 4.44 -0.92
C CYS A 525 23.10 4.99 0.38
N TYR A 526 22.33 5.85 1.05
CA TYR A 526 22.66 6.37 2.37
C TYR A 526 21.63 5.92 3.39
N ILE A 527 22.10 5.33 4.50
CA ILE A 527 21.29 4.88 5.61
C ILE A 527 21.72 5.65 6.85
N VAL A 528 20.78 6.28 7.56
CA VAL A 528 21.08 7.01 8.79
C VAL A 528 20.08 6.65 9.86
N GLY A 529 20.52 6.66 11.11
CA GLY A 529 19.65 6.37 12.23
C GLY A 529 20.40 6.05 13.51
N GLN A 530 19.80 6.25 14.67
CA GLN A 530 20.52 6.04 15.93
C GLN A 530 20.93 4.58 16.18
N THR A 531 21.75 4.34 17.21
CA THR A 531 22.01 2.98 17.68
C THR A 531 20.70 2.36 18.18
N GLY A 532 20.38 1.16 17.69
CA GLY A 532 19.14 0.45 18.04
C GLY A 532 17.93 0.80 17.16
N SER A 533 18.01 1.76 16.23
CA SER A 533 16.88 2.13 15.36
C SER A 533 16.58 1.14 14.23
N GLY A 534 17.29 0.01 14.18
CA GLY A 534 17.07 -1.04 13.19
C GLY A 534 17.87 -0.92 11.89
N LYS A 535 18.81 0.04 11.76
CA LYS A 535 19.66 0.21 10.55
C LYS A 535 20.19 -1.10 9.96
N THR A 536 20.78 -1.95 10.81
CA THR A 536 21.40 -3.22 10.37
C THR A 536 20.33 -4.25 10.03
N SER A 537 19.37 -4.50 10.94
CA SER A 537 18.37 -5.58 10.81
C SER A 537 17.21 -5.28 9.85
N LEU A 538 16.87 -4.01 9.64
CA LEU A 538 15.76 -3.54 8.79
C LEU A 538 16.24 -2.78 7.55
N GLY A 539 17.51 -2.36 7.51
CA GLY A 539 18.08 -1.64 6.36
C GLY A 539 19.11 -2.45 5.59
N ILE A 540 20.31 -2.59 6.14
CA ILE A 540 21.47 -3.21 5.47
C ILE A 540 21.19 -4.68 5.14
N MET A 541 20.76 -5.48 6.13
CA MET A 541 20.53 -6.91 5.97
C MET A 541 19.47 -7.26 4.90
N PRO A 542 18.23 -6.72 4.93
CA PRO A 542 17.24 -7.06 3.91
C PRO A 542 17.63 -6.58 2.50
N LEU A 543 18.38 -5.48 2.40
CA LEU A 543 18.91 -5.01 1.11
C LEU A 543 19.97 -5.99 0.58
N LEU A 544 20.96 -6.34 1.40
CA LEU A 544 22.02 -7.27 1.02
C LEU A 544 21.49 -8.65 0.61
N ILE A 545 20.54 -9.22 1.37
CA ILE A 545 19.92 -10.50 1.03
C ILE A 545 19.31 -10.45 -0.38
N GLN A 546 18.58 -9.40 -0.72
CA GLN A 546 17.94 -9.25 -2.03
C GLN A 546 18.96 -9.01 -3.16
N LEU A 547 20.04 -8.26 -2.90
CA LEU A 547 21.11 -8.00 -3.87
C LEU A 547 21.94 -9.27 -4.16
N ILE A 548 22.26 -10.07 -3.15
CA ILE A 548 22.99 -11.34 -3.31
C ILE A 548 22.14 -12.38 -4.04
N ARG A 549 20.86 -12.51 -3.67
CA ARG A 549 19.95 -13.47 -4.32
C ARG A 549 19.68 -13.12 -5.79
N ASN A 550 19.64 -11.82 -6.09
CA ASN A 550 19.28 -11.21 -7.37
C ASN A 550 17.98 -11.78 -7.98
N SER A 551 17.67 -11.48 -9.24
CA SER A 551 16.50 -12.03 -9.95
C SER A 551 16.64 -13.55 -10.12
N ALA A 552 15.55 -14.31 -10.08
CA ALA A 552 15.64 -15.73 -10.42
C ALA A 552 15.93 -15.90 -11.92
N PRO A 553 16.71 -16.92 -12.33
CA PRO A 553 16.82 -17.26 -13.74
C PRO A 553 15.42 -17.55 -14.31
N PRO A 554 15.12 -17.12 -15.55
CA PRO A 554 13.83 -17.37 -16.15
C PRO A 554 13.54 -18.88 -16.17
N PRO A 555 12.29 -19.31 -15.92
CA PRO A 555 11.93 -20.71 -16.02
C PRO A 555 12.26 -21.23 -17.42
N PRO A 556 12.73 -22.49 -17.55
CA PRO A 556 12.99 -23.09 -18.86
C PRO A 556 11.72 -23.02 -19.71
N ASP A 557 11.87 -22.62 -20.97
CA ASP A 557 10.79 -22.25 -21.87
C ASP A 557 9.88 -23.46 -22.17
N THR A 558 8.83 -23.67 -21.36
CA THR A 558 7.88 -24.78 -21.51
C THR A 558 6.92 -24.61 -22.70
N THR A 559 7.07 -23.54 -23.48
CA THR A 559 6.30 -23.29 -24.70
C THR A 559 6.93 -23.91 -25.96
N ALA A 560 8.11 -24.51 -25.84
CA ALA A 560 8.67 -25.33 -26.91
C ALA A 560 7.84 -26.61 -27.05
N THR A 561 7.06 -26.70 -28.13
CA THR A 561 6.47 -27.96 -28.58
C THR A 561 7.57 -29.01 -28.74
N PRO A 562 7.29 -30.31 -28.47
CA PRO A 562 8.28 -31.39 -28.58
C PRO A 562 9.07 -31.37 -29.91
N ASP A 563 8.42 -30.96 -31.00
CA ASP A 563 9.01 -30.83 -32.34
C ASP A 563 10.13 -29.78 -32.47
N LYS A 564 10.19 -28.76 -31.58
CA LYS A 564 11.27 -27.77 -31.56
C LYS A 564 12.51 -28.26 -30.81
N ILE A 565 12.33 -29.18 -29.86
CA ILE A 565 13.43 -29.78 -29.09
C ILE A 565 14.21 -30.77 -29.97
N GLU A 566 13.54 -31.57 -30.79
CA GLU A 566 14.20 -32.53 -31.71
C GLU A 566 14.95 -31.86 -32.88
N LYS A 567 14.47 -30.71 -33.38
CA LYS A 567 15.14 -30.01 -34.49
C LYS A 567 16.35 -29.17 -34.07
N GLN A 568 16.44 -28.74 -32.81
CA GLN A 568 17.64 -28.06 -32.31
C GLN A 568 18.81 -29.01 -32.02
N SER A 569 18.56 -30.31 -31.84
CA SER A 569 19.58 -31.34 -31.62
C SER A 569 20.25 -31.87 -32.90
N ALA A 570 19.78 -31.49 -34.09
CA ALA A 570 20.22 -32.09 -35.37
C ALA A 570 21.00 -31.16 -36.31
N GLU A 571 21.13 -29.86 -36.02
CA GLU A 571 21.96 -28.96 -36.80
C GLU A 571 23.37 -28.83 -36.18
N PRO A 572 24.45 -28.99 -36.97
CA PRO A 572 25.81 -28.80 -36.46
C PRO A 572 25.97 -27.35 -35.97
N MET A 573 26.23 -27.22 -34.66
CA MET A 573 26.44 -25.95 -33.97
C MET A 573 27.57 -25.15 -34.64
N THR A 574 27.20 -24.21 -35.50
CA THR A 574 28.12 -23.19 -36.05
C THR A 574 28.06 -21.88 -35.27
N SER A 575 27.38 -21.88 -34.11
CA SER A 575 27.37 -20.76 -33.17
C SER A 575 27.27 -21.31 -31.75
N PRO A 576 28.11 -20.89 -30.80
CA PRO A 576 27.99 -21.33 -29.41
C PRO A 576 26.61 -20.93 -28.86
N PRO A 577 26.00 -21.77 -28.00
CA PRO A 577 24.74 -21.43 -27.36
C PRO A 577 24.95 -20.14 -26.56
N GLN A 578 24.01 -19.18 -26.71
CA GLN A 578 24.05 -17.92 -25.98
C GLN A 578 24.34 -18.19 -24.50
N ALA A 579 25.48 -17.70 -24.02
CA ALA A 579 25.93 -17.90 -22.66
C ALA A 579 24.81 -17.53 -21.67
N GLN A 580 24.42 -18.46 -20.80
CA GLN A 580 23.69 -18.12 -19.58
C GLN A 580 24.49 -17.02 -18.88
N THR A 581 24.02 -15.78 -18.95
CA THR A 581 24.70 -14.65 -18.32
C THR A 581 24.60 -14.85 -16.82
N ASP A 582 25.72 -15.23 -16.19
CA ASP A 582 25.87 -15.17 -14.74
C ASP A 582 25.38 -13.79 -14.28
N ASP A 583 24.45 -13.75 -13.34
CA ASP A 583 23.79 -12.57 -12.78
C ASP A 583 24.29 -12.23 -11.38
N ARG A 584 25.24 -13.00 -10.83
CA ARG A 584 25.86 -12.74 -9.53
C ARG A 584 26.57 -11.39 -9.54
N THR A 585 26.52 -10.66 -8.44
CA THR A 585 27.25 -9.38 -8.31
C THR A 585 28.26 -9.50 -7.18
N ALA A 586 29.45 -8.94 -7.36
CA ALA A 586 30.45 -8.88 -6.29
C ALA A 586 29.91 -8.00 -5.14
N VAL A 587 30.17 -8.40 -3.91
CA VAL A 587 29.76 -7.65 -2.71
C VAL A 587 30.96 -7.56 -1.77
N VAL A 588 31.32 -6.34 -1.36
CA VAL A 588 32.37 -6.09 -0.36
C VAL A 588 31.75 -5.37 0.81
N ILE A 589 31.84 -5.93 2.01
CA ILE A 589 31.24 -5.39 3.23
C ILE A 589 32.36 -4.99 4.18
N LEU A 590 32.33 -3.76 4.67
CA LEU A 590 33.17 -3.23 5.74
C LEU A 590 32.29 -3.06 6.98
N ASP A 591 32.27 -4.07 7.86
CA ASP A 591 31.52 -4.01 9.12
C ASP A 591 32.43 -3.50 10.24
N LEU A 592 32.29 -2.22 10.55
CA LEU A 592 33.07 -1.55 11.60
C LEU A 592 32.46 -1.69 13.00
N LYS A 593 31.26 -2.27 13.09
CA LYS A 593 30.54 -2.46 14.35
C LYS A 593 30.72 -3.88 14.89
N GLY A 594 30.83 -4.86 14.00
CA GLY A 594 30.95 -6.28 14.32
C GLY A 594 29.60 -6.88 14.73
N ASP A 595 28.68 -7.07 13.78
CA ASP A 595 27.39 -7.74 14.00
C ASP A 595 27.47 -9.22 13.55
N PRO A 596 27.53 -10.19 14.50
CA PRO A 596 27.65 -11.61 14.14
C PRO A 596 26.44 -12.12 13.37
N ALA A 597 25.24 -11.58 13.65
CA ALA A 597 24.04 -11.98 12.96
C ALA A 597 24.05 -11.51 11.50
N LEU A 598 24.61 -10.33 11.22
CA LEU A 598 24.86 -9.88 9.84
C LEU A 598 25.85 -10.81 9.14
N PHE A 599 27.02 -11.07 9.73
CA PHE A 599 28.04 -11.95 9.16
C PHE A 599 27.49 -13.33 8.76
N HIS A 600 26.89 -14.04 9.72
CA HIS A 600 26.35 -15.39 9.49
C HIS A 600 25.16 -15.42 8.53
N THR A 601 24.40 -14.32 8.47
CA THR A 601 23.34 -14.19 7.47
C THR A 601 23.90 -14.09 6.07
N ILE A 602 24.89 -13.20 5.85
CA ILE A 602 25.48 -13.02 4.53
C ILE A 602 26.25 -14.26 4.08
N LYS A 603 26.98 -14.93 4.99
CA LYS A 603 27.64 -16.21 4.70
C LYS A 603 26.63 -17.24 4.17
N ALA A 604 25.53 -17.46 4.90
CA ALA A 604 24.50 -18.41 4.50
C ALA A 604 23.83 -18.06 3.15
N GLU A 605 23.63 -16.78 2.85
CA GLU A 605 23.06 -16.36 1.57
C GLU A 605 24.03 -16.54 0.40
N ALA A 606 25.32 -16.26 0.60
CA ALA A 606 26.36 -16.48 -0.40
C ALA A 606 26.51 -17.97 -0.72
N GLU A 607 26.57 -18.82 0.32
CA GLU A 607 26.62 -20.28 0.20
C GLU A 607 25.39 -20.84 -0.53
N ALA A 608 24.19 -20.39 -0.15
CA ALA A 608 22.94 -20.79 -0.81
C ALA A 608 22.91 -20.40 -2.30
N ARG A 609 23.62 -19.34 -2.69
CA ARG A 609 23.75 -18.89 -4.08
C ARG A 609 24.88 -19.59 -4.85
N GLY A 610 25.72 -20.38 -4.17
CA GLY A 610 26.93 -20.96 -4.73
C GLY A 610 27.97 -19.91 -5.11
N GLN A 611 27.99 -18.79 -4.38
CA GLN A 611 28.92 -17.67 -4.57
C GLN A 611 30.04 -17.78 -3.52
N GLU A 612 31.30 -17.64 -3.96
CA GLU A 612 32.45 -17.75 -3.06
C GLU A 612 32.39 -16.67 -1.97
N PHE A 613 32.42 -17.09 -0.70
CA PHE A 613 32.43 -16.21 0.47
C PHE A 613 33.83 -16.16 1.08
N ARG A 614 34.41 -14.96 1.19
CA ARG A 614 35.71 -14.70 1.82
C ARG A 614 35.51 -13.72 2.97
N PHE A 615 36.33 -13.82 4.01
CA PHE A 615 36.22 -12.93 5.16
C PHE A 615 37.58 -12.60 5.76
N PHE A 616 37.72 -11.38 6.26
CA PHE A 616 38.90 -10.86 6.93
C PHE A 616 38.55 -10.38 8.33
N THR A 617 39.32 -10.77 9.34
CA THR A 617 39.31 -10.17 10.67
C THR A 617 40.73 -10.01 11.19
N PRO A 618 41.07 -8.85 11.80
CA PRO A 618 42.34 -8.68 12.50
C PRO A 618 42.38 -9.45 13.83
N GLU A 619 41.22 -9.74 14.44
CA GLU A 619 41.07 -10.26 15.80
C GLU A 619 41.93 -11.50 16.09
N ARG A 620 42.49 -11.52 17.31
CA ARG A 620 43.39 -12.57 17.75
C ARG A 620 42.70 -13.94 17.87
N GLY A 621 43.34 -14.97 17.31
CA GLY A 621 42.90 -16.36 17.42
C GLY A 621 41.65 -16.71 16.61
N LEU A 622 41.09 -15.77 15.85
CA LEU A 622 40.00 -16.05 14.91
C LEU A 622 40.57 -16.46 13.55
N ALA A 623 39.90 -17.42 12.90
CA ALA A 623 40.21 -17.77 11.52
C ALA A 623 39.94 -16.55 10.61
N THR A 624 40.75 -16.36 9.59
CA THR A 624 40.61 -15.25 8.64
C THR A 624 41.30 -15.58 7.33
N HIS A 625 40.81 -15.04 6.22
CA HIS A 625 41.55 -15.07 4.96
C HIS A 625 42.65 -14.01 4.97
N VAL A 626 43.72 -14.27 4.24
CA VAL A 626 44.82 -13.32 4.06
C VAL A 626 44.37 -12.21 3.09
N PHE A 627 44.66 -10.96 3.41
CA PHE A 627 44.43 -9.81 2.54
C PHE A 627 45.75 -9.06 2.38
N ASN A 628 46.34 -9.05 1.19
CA ASN A 628 47.57 -8.29 0.94
C ASN A 628 47.25 -7.01 0.14
N PRO A 629 47.16 -5.82 0.78
CA PRO A 629 46.91 -4.57 0.07
C PRO A 629 48.02 -4.22 -0.93
N PHE A 630 49.28 -4.56 -0.62
CA PHE A 630 50.43 -4.20 -1.44
C PHE A 630 50.36 -4.85 -2.83
N SER A 631 49.99 -6.13 -2.91
CA SER A 631 49.79 -6.82 -4.20
C SER A 631 48.61 -6.26 -4.99
N ASN A 632 47.55 -5.81 -4.32
CA ASN A 632 46.40 -5.18 -4.97
C ASN A 632 46.75 -3.79 -5.56
N PHE A 633 47.71 -3.08 -4.95
CA PHE A 633 48.18 -1.77 -5.42
C PHE A 633 49.29 -1.86 -6.47
N SER A 634 50.06 -2.94 -6.50
CA SER A 634 51.12 -3.16 -7.48
C SER A 634 50.56 -3.77 -8.77
N SER A 635 49.88 -2.95 -9.59
CA SER A 635 49.49 -3.35 -10.95
C SER A 635 50.57 -2.92 -11.96
N GLY A 636 50.80 -3.73 -12.99
CA GLY A 636 51.82 -3.45 -14.02
C GLY A 636 51.59 -2.17 -14.84
N ASN A 637 50.43 -1.53 -14.67
CA ASN A 637 50.02 -0.33 -15.39
C ASN A 637 50.17 0.98 -14.58
N ARG A 638 50.56 0.91 -13.31
CA ARG A 638 50.72 2.10 -12.44
C ARG A 638 52.17 2.54 -12.39
N THR A 639 52.39 3.85 -12.45
CA THR A 639 53.71 4.42 -12.19
C THR A 639 54.02 4.37 -10.70
N LEU A 640 55.32 4.38 -10.36
CA LEU A 640 55.76 4.38 -8.96
C LEU A 640 55.16 5.54 -8.16
N LEU A 641 55.07 6.73 -8.77
CA LEU A 641 54.44 7.90 -8.15
C LEU A 641 52.96 7.68 -7.84
N GLN A 642 52.21 7.04 -8.76
CA GLN A 642 50.80 6.72 -8.54
C GLN A 642 50.63 5.70 -7.41
N LEU A 643 51.52 4.71 -7.34
CA LEU A 643 51.54 3.73 -6.25
C LEU A 643 51.80 4.41 -4.89
N CYS A 644 52.81 5.30 -4.82
CA CYS A 644 53.11 6.06 -3.62
C CYS A 644 51.90 6.89 -3.16
N GLN A 645 51.29 7.62 -4.10
CA GLN A 645 50.12 8.44 -3.79
C GLN A 645 48.95 7.59 -3.28
N LEU A 646 48.68 6.45 -3.92
CA LEU A 646 47.61 5.55 -3.52
C LEU A 646 47.78 5.01 -2.10
N ILE A 647 49.00 4.58 -1.74
CA ILE A 647 49.32 4.10 -0.40
C ILE A 647 49.16 5.22 0.63
N LEU A 648 49.68 6.43 0.35
CA LEU A 648 49.55 7.57 1.25
C LEU A 648 48.10 8.01 1.44
N ASP A 649 47.31 8.03 0.36
CA ASP A 649 45.90 8.39 0.40
C ASP A 649 45.08 7.35 1.19
N ALA A 650 45.35 6.06 0.99
CA ALA A 650 44.70 4.98 1.74
C ALA A 650 45.04 5.02 3.24
N LEU A 651 46.29 5.33 3.59
CA LEU A 651 46.72 5.44 4.98
C LEU A 651 46.39 6.79 5.62
N GLY A 652 45.84 7.75 4.86
CA GLY A 652 45.53 9.09 5.36
C GLY A 652 46.76 9.94 5.71
N LEU A 653 47.91 9.64 5.09
CA LEU A 653 49.19 10.32 5.28
C LEU A 653 49.40 11.48 4.30
N ASN A 654 48.40 11.73 3.44
CA ASN A 654 48.33 12.90 2.57
C ASN A 654 47.42 13.95 3.22
N HIS A 655 48.04 15.02 3.73
CA HIS A 655 47.37 16.07 4.53
C HIS A 655 46.85 17.24 3.68
N GLY A 656 46.93 17.16 2.35
CA GLY A 656 46.40 18.17 1.44
C GLY A 656 47.21 19.48 1.38
N GLU A 657 46.62 20.50 0.77
CA GLU A 657 47.25 21.81 0.58
C GLU A 657 47.09 22.71 1.82
N GLY A 658 48.15 23.45 2.15
CA GLY A 658 48.17 24.32 3.33
C GLY A 658 49.56 24.47 3.92
N TYR A 659 49.76 25.55 4.68
CA TYR A 659 51.01 25.80 5.40
C TYR A 659 51.24 24.67 6.42
N GLY A 660 52.42 24.04 6.40
CA GLY A 660 52.75 22.87 7.23
C GLY A 660 52.22 21.53 6.70
N ARG A 661 50.91 21.40 6.39
CA ARG A 661 50.30 20.14 5.90
C ARG A 661 50.96 19.61 4.61
N SER A 662 51.23 20.51 3.67
CA SER A 662 51.89 20.19 2.41
C SER A 662 53.36 19.77 2.58
N TYR A 663 54.03 20.21 3.64
CA TYR A 663 55.41 19.83 3.94
C TYR A 663 55.50 18.36 4.35
N PHE A 664 54.74 17.93 5.36
CA PHE A 664 54.71 16.53 5.82
C PHE A 664 54.26 15.56 4.71
N SER A 665 53.26 15.96 3.91
CA SER A 665 52.79 15.15 2.78
C SER A 665 53.89 14.93 1.72
N ARG A 666 54.74 15.94 1.47
CA ARG A 666 55.87 15.82 0.54
C ARG A 666 56.98 14.93 1.10
N GLN A 667 57.33 15.10 2.38
CA GLN A 667 58.33 14.29 3.06
C GLN A 667 57.94 12.79 3.05
N ASN A 668 56.70 12.48 3.44
CA ASN A 668 56.18 11.10 3.39
C ASN A 668 56.20 10.53 1.97
N ARG A 669 55.90 11.35 0.95
CA ARG A 669 55.92 10.94 -0.45
C ARG A 669 57.33 10.67 -0.98
N GLU A 670 58.29 11.52 -0.66
CA GLU A 670 59.68 11.37 -1.08
C GLU A 670 60.29 10.10 -0.45
N ALA A 671 60.13 9.94 0.87
CA ALA A 671 60.61 8.75 1.56
C ALA A 671 59.96 7.44 1.08
N LEU A 672 58.65 7.45 0.82
CA LEU A 672 57.97 6.28 0.27
C LEU A 672 58.42 5.97 -1.17
N PHE A 673 58.63 7.00 -1.98
CA PHE A 673 59.12 6.84 -3.36
C PHE A 673 60.51 6.22 -3.37
N ASP A 674 61.44 6.75 -2.57
CA ASP A 674 62.81 6.25 -2.49
C ASP A 674 62.86 4.84 -1.90
N ALA A 675 61.97 4.52 -0.95
CA ALA A 675 61.87 3.18 -0.38
C ALA A 675 61.33 2.16 -1.40
N LEU A 676 60.35 2.52 -2.22
CA LEU A 676 59.83 1.65 -3.27
C LEU A 676 60.74 1.56 -4.50
N ALA A 677 61.63 2.55 -4.68
CA ALA A 677 62.65 2.56 -5.73
C ALA A 677 63.95 1.83 -5.35
N SER A 678 64.07 1.32 -4.12
CA SER A 678 65.27 0.59 -3.69
C SER A 678 65.48 -0.68 -4.51
N ASP A 679 66.73 -1.16 -4.59
CA ASP A 679 67.06 -2.45 -5.21
C ASP A 679 67.63 -3.41 -4.14
N PRO A 680 66.93 -4.53 -3.82
CA PRO A 680 65.63 -4.94 -4.37
C PRO A 680 64.46 -4.08 -3.89
N ALA A 681 63.44 -3.96 -4.72
CA ALA A 681 62.22 -3.20 -4.40
C ALA A 681 61.33 -4.02 -3.46
N PRO A 682 60.85 -3.44 -2.34
CA PRO A 682 60.06 -4.16 -1.36
C PRO A 682 58.74 -4.65 -1.97
N GLN A 683 58.38 -5.91 -1.69
CA GLN A 683 57.15 -6.57 -2.15
C GLN A 683 56.12 -6.77 -1.04
N THR A 684 56.50 -6.50 0.21
CA THR A 684 55.65 -6.64 1.39
C THR A 684 55.74 -5.41 2.30
N PHE A 685 54.73 -5.19 3.15
CA PHE A 685 54.78 -4.12 4.15
C PHE A 685 55.92 -4.31 5.16
N ARG A 686 56.35 -5.56 5.43
CA ARG A 686 57.53 -5.86 6.26
C ARG A 686 58.80 -5.31 5.66
N GLU A 687 59.09 -5.70 4.42
CA GLU A 687 60.27 -5.23 3.68
C GLU A 687 60.25 -3.70 3.55
N LEU A 688 59.08 -3.12 3.25
CA LEU A 688 58.91 -1.68 3.20
C LEU A 688 59.18 -1.00 4.55
N SER A 689 58.71 -1.59 5.66
CA SER A 689 58.98 -1.10 7.01
C SER A 689 60.48 -1.10 7.33
N ASP A 690 61.19 -2.17 6.96
CA ASP A 690 62.61 -2.31 7.22
C ASP A 690 63.45 -1.29 6.43
N VAL A 691 63.10 -1.07 5.15
CA VAL A 691 63.74 -0.03 4.32
C VAL A 691 63.47 1.36 4.90
N LEU A 692 62.22 1.69 5.24
CA LEU A 692 61.85 3.00 5.80
C LEU A 692 62.50 3.26 7.17
N LYS A 693 62.65 2.23 8.02
CA LYS A 693 63.40 2.35 9.28
C LYS A 693 64.87 2.72 9.05
N SER A 694 65.48 2.26 7.98
CA SER A 694 66.86 2.61 7.62
C SER A 694 67.04 4.08 7.20
N PHE A 695 65.94 4.79 6.90
CA PHE A 695 65.94 6.20 6.51
C PHE A 695 65.84 7.14 7.71
N ARG A 696 65.44 6.64 8.90
CA ARG A 696 65.40 7.45 10.12
C ARG A 696 66.78 8.05 10.44
N GLY A 697 66.77 9.32 10.84
CA GLY A 697 67.97 10.06 11.23
C GLY A 697 68.85 10.51 10.07
N ARG A 698 68.48 10.25 8.80
CA ARG A 698 69.19 10.80 7.65
C ARG A 698 68.81 12.27 7.44
N PRO A 699 69.76 13.16 7.06
CA PRO A 699 69.49 14.59 6.86
C PRO A 699 68.42 14.89 5.80
N GLY A 700 68.17 13.97 4.87
CA GLY A 700 67.19 14.11 3.79
C GLY A 700 65.73 13.85 4.21
N TYR A 701 65.50 13.20 5.36
CA TYR A 701 64.15 12.80 5.81
C TYR A 701 63.93 13.14 7.29
N PRO A 702 63.93 14.43 7.66
CA PRO A 702 63.85 14.84 9.07
C PRO A 702 62.54 14.41 9.75
N ASP A 703 61.42 14.34 9.01
CA ASP A 703 60.07 14.22 9.58
C ASP A 703 59.21 13.14 8.90
N ILE A 704 59.67 11.87 8.89
CA ILE A 704 58.97 10.72 8.27
C ILE A 704 58.39 9.71 9.29
N PHE A 705 58.38 10.06 10.57
CA PHE A 705 57.95 9.16 11.64
C PHE A 705 56.53 8.62 11.45
N GLU A 706 55.60 9.49 11.04
CA GLU A 706 54.19 9.12 10.89
C GLU A 706 54.05 7.95 9.91
N LEU A 707 54.69 8.05 8.73
CA LEU A 707 54.76 6.98 7.75
C LEU A 707 55.40 5.70 8.31
N VAL A 708 56.57 5.81 8.93
CA VAL A 708 57.28 4.65 9.49
C VAL A 708 56.43 3.93 10.54
N SER A 709 55.77 4.69 11.43
CA SER A 709 54.96 4.16 12.52
C SER A 709 53.70 3.45 12.01
N THR A 710 53.03 4.03 11.01
CA THR A 710 51.81 3.46 10.42
C THR A 710 52.13 2.19 9.64
N ILE A 711 53.16 2.21 8.80
CA ILE A 711 53.59 1.00 8.07
C ILE A 711 54.05 -0.08 9.05
N HIS A 712 54.84 0.27 10.08
CA HIS A 712 55.27 -0.70 11.08
C HIS A 712 54.09 -1.31 11.86
N ALA A 713 53.07 -0.53 12.21
CA ALA A 713 51.88 -1.06 12.87
C ALA A 713 51.17 -2.11 12.00
N LEU A 714 51.08 -1.91 10.68
CA LEU A 714 50.49 -2.88 9.75
C LEU A 714 51.28 -4.19 9.69
N THR A 715 52.61 -4.16 9.87
CA THR A 715 53.45 -5.39 9.90
C THR A 715 53.13 -6.33 11.07
N GLN A 716 52.44 -5.83 12.08
CA GLN A 716 52.06 -6.62 13.25
C GLN A 716 50.82 -7.49 13.01
N TYR A 717 50.22 -7.41 11.83
CA TYR A 717 49.08 -8.21 11.41
C TYR A 717 49.56 -9.20 10.32
N PRO A 718 49.96 -10.43 10.69
CA PRO A 718 50.41 -11.43 9.72
C PRO A 718 49.37 -11.70 8.63
N GLN A 719 48.09 -11.46 8.89
CA GLN A 719 47.01 -11.68 7.92
C GLN A 719 46.96 -10.59 6.85
N LEU A 720 47.69 -9.48 7.05
CA LEU A 720 48.00 -8.48 6.03
C LEU A 720 49.28 -8.81 5.23
N GLU A 721 50.10 -9.73 5.75
CA GLU A 721 51.42 -10.06 5.22
C GLU A 721 51.45 -11.46 4.62
N THR A 722 51.73 -11.54 3.32
CA THR A 722 52.11 -12.82 2.72
C THR A 722 53.63 -12.96 2.88
N ILE A 723 54.09 -13.69 3.90
CA ILE A 723 55.54 -13.98 4.16
C ILE A 723 56.21 -14.60 2.92
N THR A 724 55.41 -15.23 2.05
CA THR A 724 55.77 -15.67 0.70
C THR A 724 54.80 -15.05 -0.31
N PRO A 725 55.24 -14.56 -1.48
CA PRO A 725 54.33 -14.15 -2.55
C PRO A 725 53.34 -15.29 -2.79
N VAL A 726 52.03 -15.01 -2.69
CA VAL A 726 51.01 -16.05 -2.87
C VAL A 726 51.22 -16.67 -4.24
N SER A 727 51.51 -17.97 -4.26
CA SER A 727 51.77 -18.70 -5.51
C SER A 727 50.50 -18.82 -6.36
N ASP A 728 49.32 -18.71 -5.74
CA ASP A 728 48.01 -18.66 -6.40
C ASP A 728 47.11 -17.54 -5.81
N PRO A 729 46.75 -16.49 -6.57
CA PRO A 729 45.78 -15.44 -6.17
C PRO A 729 44.40 -15.95 -5.72
N GLY A 730 44.11 -17.25 -5.88
CA GLY A 730 42.91 -17.91 -5.40
C GLY A 730 42.79 -18.04 -3.88
N ASP A 731 43.91 -18.06 -3.13
CA ASP A 731 43.92 -18.37 -1.69
C ASP A 731 43.87 -17.13 -0.78
N CYS A 732 43.87 -15.93 -1.35
CA CYS A 732 43.81 -14.67 -0.62
C CYS A 732 42.68 -13.77 -1.11
N ILE A 733 42.34 -12.75 -0.33
CA ILE A 733 41.45 -11.68 -0.76
C ILE A 733 42.23 -10.79 -1.74
N HIS A 734 41.97 -11.02 -3.03
CA HIS A 734 42.53 -10.28 -4.14
C HIS A 734 41.41 -9.59 -4.92
N MET A 735 41.30 -8.27 -4.81
CA MET A 735 40.19 -7.47 -5.36
C MET A 735 39.96 -7.68 -6.87
N PRO A 736 40.99 -7.82 -7.73
CA PRO A 736 40.76 -8.21 -9.12
C PRO A 736 40.04 -9.56 -9.27
N THR A 737 40.41 -10.56 -8.48
CA THR A 737 39.74 -11.87 -8.45
C THR A 737 38.32 -11.75 -7.90
N VAL A 738 38.10 -10.90 -6.88
CA VAL A 738 36.78 -10.61 -6.30
C VAL A 738 35.81 -10.10 -7.37
N LEU A 739 36.26 -9.15 -8.21
CA LEU A 739 35.45 -8.63 -9.31
C LEU A 739 35.23 -9.66 -10.42
N GLU A 740 36.26 -10.44 -10.77
CA GLU A 740 36.18 -11.41 -11.86
C GLU A 740 35.29 -12.61 -11.52
N ARG A 741 35.47 -13.20 -10.32
CA ARG A 741 34.70 -14.34 -9.82
C ARG A 741 33.41 -13.94 -9.10
N ARG A 742 33.13 -12.63 -8.99
CA ARG A 742 31.96 -12.07 -8.31
C ARG A 742 31.83 -12.59 -6.89
N GLN A 743 32.89 -12.48 -6.09
CA GLN A 743 32.91 -13.01 -4.72
C GLN A 743 32.11 -12.12 -3.75
N VAL A 744 31.68 -12.69 -2.62
CA VAL A 744 31.22 -11.93 -1.45
C VAL A 744 32.38 -11.86 -0.45
N VAL A 745 32.87 -10.65 -0.16
CA VAL A 745 33.97 -10.42 0.77
C VAL A 745 33.48 -9.65 1.98
N TYR A 746 33.74 -10.18 3.17
CA TYR A 746 33.33 -9.58 4.44
C TYR A 746 34.53 -9.18 5.29
N PHE A 747 34.76 -7.89 5.47
CA PHE A 747 35.74 -7.35 6.41
C PHE A 747 35.05 -7.09 7.75
N TRP A 748 35.33 -7.94 8.72
CA TRP A 748 34.95 -7.79 10.12
C TRP A 748 36.01 -6.94 10.82
N LEU A 749 35.66 -5.69 11.15
CA LEU A 749 36.60 -4.66 11.57
C LEU A 749 36.07 -3.87 12.79
N PRO A 750 35.75 -4.52 13.93
CA PRO A 750 35.04 -3.91 15.06
C PRO A 750 35.84 -2.78 15.72
N ALA A 751 35.60 -1.56 15.25
CA ALA A 751 36.33 -0.35 15.64
C ALA A 751 35.98 0.14 17.06
N ALA A 752 34.99 -0.45 17.73
CA ALA A 752 34.64 -0.16 19.12
C ALA A 752 35.58 -0.84 20.13
N ILE A 753 36.15 -1.98 19.74
CA ILE A 753 37.07 -2.79 20.56
C ILE A 753 38.53 -2.52 20.14
N GLU A 754 38.74 -2.10 18.88
CA GLU A 754 40.06 -2.07 18.25
C GLU A 754 40.53 -0.68 17.74
N SER A 755 41.83 -0.60 17.46
CA SER A 755 42.66 0.60 17.35
C SER A 755 42.51 1.45 16.08
N ILE A 756 43.33 2.52 15.98
CA ILE A 756 43.51 3.35 14.78
C ILE A 756 43.77 2.48 13.53
N THR A 757 44.46 1.34 13.67
CA THR A 757 44.88 0.50 12.56
C THR A 757 43.74 -0.21 11.83
N VAL A 758 42.63 -0.50 12.50
CA VAL A 758 41.45 -1.09 11.85
C VAL A 758 40.83 -0.17 10.81
N ARG A 759 40.88 1.15 11.08
CA ARG A 759 40.44 2.15 10.10
C ARG A 759 41.38 2.23 8.90
N GLU A 760 42.69 2.11 9.14
CA GLU A 760 43.71 2.05 8.10
C GLU A 760 43.47 0.81 7.21
N ILE A 761 43.21 -0.36 7.79
CA ILE A 761 42.85 -1.59 7.05
C ILE A 761 41.58 -1.42 6.22
N GLY A 762 40.52 -0.85 6.81
CA GLY A 762 39.27 -0.58 6.09
C GLY A 762 39.48 0.35 4.89
N LYS A 763 40.31 1.39 5.04
CA LYS A 763 40.69 2.27 3.92
C LYS A 763 41.54 1.53 2.88
N LEU A 764 42.49 0.70 3.29
CA LEU A 764 43.29 -0.12 2.37
C LEU A 764 42.39 -1.03 1.51
N ALA A 765 41.41 -1.71 2.12
CA ALA A 765 40.43 -2.52 1.40
C ALA A 765 39.59 -1.70 0.41
N LEU A 766 39.12 -0.54 0.84
CA LEU A 766 38.36 0.39 0.00
C LEU A 766 39.16 0.86 -1.22
N PHE A 767 40.35 1.41 -1.00
CA PHE A 767 41.20 1.92 -2.07
C PHE A 767 41.64 0.78 -3.00
N ALA A 768 41.91 -0.42 -2.47
CA ALA A 768 42.23 -1.58 -3.29
C ALA A 768 41.08 -1.95 -4.24
N LEU A 769 39.83 -1.91 -3.76
CA LEU A 769 38.65 -2.16 -4.58
C LEU A 769 38.49 -1.08 -5.68
N LEU A 770 38.58 0.20 -5.30
CA LEU A 770 38.42 1.31 -6.23
C LEU A 770 39.50 1.31 -7.31
N SER A 771 40.76 1.17 -6.92
CA SER A 771 41.88 1.13 -7.88
C SER A 771 41.79 -0.08 -8.81
N THR A 772 41.25 -1.21 -8.33
CA THR A 772 40.97 -2.37 -9.18
C THR A 772 39.89 -2.05 -10.21
N ALA A 773 38.78 -1.41 -9.80
CA ALA A 773 37.70 -1.03 -10.70
C ALA A 773 38.17 -0.03 -11.77
N ILE A 774 38.99 0.95 -11.38
CA ILE A 774 39.61 1.94 -12.27
C ILE A 774 40.53 1.25 -13.28
N ASP A 775 41.45 0.40 -12.82
CA ASP A 775 42.40 -0.31 -13.67
C ASP A 775 41.69 -1.20 -14.69
N ARG A 776 40.60 -1.86 -14.27
CA ARG A 776 39.77 -2.69 -15.16
C ARG A 776 39.16 -1.88 -16.30
N GLN A 777 38.61 -0.71 -16.01
CA GLN A 777 38.04 0.14 -17.06
C GLN A 777 39.15 0.67 -17.99
N ARG A 778 40.30 1.06 -17.43
CA ARG A 778 41.45 1.56 -18.21
C ARG A 778 42.06 0.51 -19.12
N SER A 779 42.04 -0.76 -18.73
CA SER A 779 42.48 -1.86 -19.59
C SER A 779 41.48 -2.23 -20.69
N GLY A 780 40.33 -1.54 -20.76
CA GLY A 780 39.28 -1.79 -21.75
C GLY A 780 38.41 -3.00 -21.44
N ALA A 781 38.54 -3.61 -20.26
CA ALA A 781 37.68 -4.71 -19.84
C ALA A 781 36.28 -4.21 -19.47
N GLU A 782 35.29 -5.08 -19.61
CA GLU A 782 33.90 -4.78 -19.26
C GLU A 782 33.78 -4.38 -17.78
N VAL A 783 33.13 -3.24 -17.51
CA VAL A 783 32.88 -2.77 -16.14
C VAL A 783 32.03 -3.79 -15.41
N ARG A 784 32.52 -4.28 -14.27
CA ARG A 784 31.79 -5.20 -13.40
C ARG A 784 31.22 -4.41 -12.23
N ARG A 785 29.91 -4.54 -12.01
CA ARG A 785 29.25 -3.93 -10.86
C ARG A 785 29.74 -4.61 -9.56
N VAL A 786 29.99 -3.79 -8.54
CA VAL A 786 30.25 -4.25 -7.17
C VAL A 786 29.48 -3.39 -6.17
N TYR A 787 28.85 -4.03 -5.19
CA TYR A 787 28.25 -3.33 -4.05
C TYR A 787 29.27 -3.23 -2.92
N LEU A 788 29.59 -2.01 -2.52
CA LEU A 788 30.43 -1.70 -1.38
C LEU A 788 29.54 -1.28 -0.22
N VAL A 789 29.48 -2.07 0.84
CA VAL A 789 28.69 -1.74 2.03
C VAL A 789 29.63 -1.31 3.15
N ILE A 790 29.34 -0.18 3.78
CA ILE A 790 30.13 0.35 4.90
C ILE A 790 29.18 0.61 6.06
N ASP A 791 29.25 -0.21 7.10
CA ASP A 791 28.62 0.11 8.38
C ASP A 791 29.49 1.14 9.11
N GLU A 792 28.87 2.10 9.80
CA GLU A 792 29.55 3.20 10.49
C GLU A 792 30.53 4.00 9.59
N PHE A 793 30.05 4.46 8.43
CA PHE A 793 30.81 5.15 7.39
C PHE A 793 31.65 6.36 7.89
N GLN A 794 31.18 7.09 8.90
CA GLN A 794 31.95 8.20 9.50
C GLN A 794 33.33 7.79 10.02
N ARG A 795 33.56 6.49 10.31
CA ARG A 795 34.85 5.99 10.78
C ARG A 795 35.91 5.91 9.67
N LEU A 796 35.47 5.73 8.41
CA LEU A 796 36.35 5.69 7.23
C LEU A 796 36.36 7.01 6.46
N ALA A 797 35.36 7.85 6.67
CA ALA A 797 35.19 9.14 6.03
C ALA A 797 36.39 10.08 6.29
N GLY A 798 36.92 10.67 5.22
CA GLY A 798 38.04 11.62 5.25
C GLY A 798 38.03 12.55 4.02
N GLU A 799 39.00 13.45 3.94
CA GLU A 799 39.12 14.49 2.89
C GLU A 799 39.08 13.88 1.47
N ASN A 800 39.77 12.74 1.27
CA ASN A 800 39.84 12.03 -0.02
C ASN A 800 38.56 11.27 -0.39
N PHE A 801 37.61 11.10 0.55
CA PHE A 801 36.42 10.28 0.33
C PHE A 801 35.37 10.96 -0.55
N SER A 802 35.35 12.31 -0.58
CA SER A 802 34.45 13.08 -1.44
C SER A 802 34.68 12.75 -2.92
N ILE A 803 35.94 12.75 -3.34
CA ILE A 803 36.38 12.41 -4.69
C ILE A 803 35.99 10.98 -5.05
N ILE A 804 36.12 10.06 -4.08
CA ILE A 804 35.74 8.66 -4.27
C ILE A 804 34.25 8.54 -4.56
N LEU A 805 33.37 9.19 -3.79
CA LEU A 805 31.93 9.11 -4.01
C LEU A 805 31.49 9.74 -5.33
N GLU A 806 32.14 10.81 -5.76
CA GLU A 806 31.84 11.47 -7.04
C GLU A 806 32.24 10.59 -8.23
N GLN A 807 33.31 9.80 -8.12
CA GLN A 807 33.87 9.05 -9.25
C GLN A 807 33.49 7.55 -9.25
N ALA A 808 33.25 6.93 -8.08
CA ALA A 808 33.02 5.50 -7.90
C ALA A 808 31.94 4.92 -8.83
N ARG A 809 30.86 5.69 -9.04
CA ARG A 809 29.76 5.34 -9.94
C ARG A 809 30.25 5.00 -11.36
N SER A 810 31.16 5.80 -11.91
CA SER A 810 31.65 5.62 -13.29
C SER A 810 32.45 4.33 -13.48
N TYR A 811 33.00 3.80 -12.39
CA TYR A 811 33.80 2.58 -12.33
C TYR A 811 32.98 1.34 -11.94
N GLY A 812 31.65 1.46 -11.80
CA GLY A 812 30.77 0.34 -11.41
C GLY A 812 30.75 0.03 -9.92
N VAL A 813 31.30 0.90 -9.06
CA VAL A 813 31.28 0.74 -7.60
C VAL A 813 30.06 1.45 -7.01
N SER A 814 29.18 0.68 -6.37
CA SER A 814 27.93 1.15 -5.79
C SER A 814 28.00 1.14 -4.27
N ALA A 815 28.16 2.30 -3.64
CA ALA A 815 28.30 2.41 -2.18
C ALA A 815 26.95 2.40 -1.44
N ILE A 816 26.84 1.58 -0.39
CA ILE A 816 25.77 1.59 0.61
C ILE A 816 26.42 1.99 1.93
N MET A 817 26.20 3.23 2.37
CA MET A 817 26.87 3.82 3.52
C MET A 817 25.88 3.99 4.67
N ALA A 818 26.27 3.62 5.88
CA ALA A 818 25.44 3.78 7.07
C ALA A 818 26.10 4.65 8.15
N ASN A 819 25.35 5.55 8.77
CA ASN A 819 25.80 6.42 9.88
C ASN A 819 24.81 6.42 11.04
N GLN A 820 25.25 6.87 12.22
CA GLN A 820 24.34 7.07 13.35
C GLN A 820 23.53 8.35 13.21
N THR A 821 24.20 9.46 12.89
CA THR A 821 23.58 10.76 12.64
C THR A 821 24.20 11.42 11.42
N GLN A 822 23.51 12.36 10.80
CA GLN A 822 24.12 13.19 9.77
C GLN A 822 25.21 14.11 10.32
N ALA A 823 25.10 14.52 11.59
CA ALA A 823 26.10 15.34 12.27
C ALA A 823 27.47 14.66 12.30
N ASP A 824 27.52 13.33 12.34
CA ASP A 824 28.77 12.54 12.32
C ASP A 824 29.57 12.70 11.02
N LEU A 825 28.94 13.18 9.93
CA LEU A 825 29.61 13.48 8.66
C LEU A 825 30.29 14.85 8.65
N LYS A 826 30.11 15.64 9.72
CA LYS A 826 30.72 16.96 9.87
C LYS A 826 31.81 16.90 10.93
N THR A 827 33.03 17.22 10.52
CA THR A 827 34.17 17.42 11.40
C THR A 827 34.53 18.91 11.46
N ALA A 828 35.49 19.30 12.32
CA ALA A 828 35.93 20.69 12.43
C ALA A 828 36.53 21.24 11.12
N THR A 829 37.08 20.36 10.28
CA THR A 829 37.78 20.73 9.04
C THR A 829 36.98 20.43 7.78
N ILE A 830 36.11 19.42 7.79
CA ILE A 830 35.44 18.89 6.60
C ILE A 830 33.95 18.66 6.87
N ASP A 831 33.08 19.02 5.92
CA ASP A 831 31.64 18.71 5.95
C ASP A 831 31.26 17.85 4.75
N LEU A 832 31.01 16.55 4.98
CA LEU A 832 30.66 15.60 3.92
C LEU A 832 29.14 15.50 3.67
N ARG A 833 28.30 16.18 4.47
CA ARG A 833 26.83 16.11 4.34
C ARG A 833 26.35 16.52 2.94
N PRO A 834 26.84 17.61 2.32
CA PRO A 834 26.42 17.98 0.97
C PRO A 834 26.85 16.95 -0.08
N THR A 835 28.06 16.40 0.05
CA THR A 835 28.61 15.41 -0.88
C THR A 835 27.83 14.11 -0.83
N VAL A 836 27.53 13.59 0.38
CA VAL A 836 26.70 12.39 0.54
C VAL A 836 25.29 12.65 0.02
N ARG A 837 24.67 13.80 0.34
CA ARG A 837 23.30 14.13 -0.10
C ARG A 837 23.17 14.20 -1.62
N THR A 838 24.18 14.75 -2.29
CA THR A 838 24.19 14.96 -3.75
C THR A 838 24.51 13.69 -4.53
N ASN A 839 25.44 12.87 -4.02
CA ASN A 839 25.90 11.66 -4.72
C ASN A 839 25.13 10.39 -4.36
N THR A 840 24.11 10.48 -3.49
CA THR A 840 23.25 9.34 -3.13
C THR A 840 21.86 9.52 -3.70
N ARG A 841 21.36 8.53 -4.42
CA ARG A 841 20.02 8.56 -5.01
C ARG A 841 18.95 8.05 -4.06
N VAL A 842 19.31 7.10 -3.20
CA VAL A 842 18.43 6.53 -2.19
C VAL A 842 18.92 6.91 -0.81
N LYS A 843 17.99 7.39 0.03
CA LYS A 843 18.25 7.75 1.43
C LYS A 843 17.20 7.11 2.31
N MET A 844 17.64 6.54 3.42
CA MET A 844 16.79 5.82 4.36
C MET A 844 17.08 6.32 5.77
N TYR A 845 16.05 6.84 6.42
CA TYR A 845 16.14 7.45 7.74
C TYR A 845 15.43 6.58 8.77
N PHE A 846 16.16 6.13 9.79
CA PHE A 846 15.70 5.24 10.85
C PHE A 846 15.81 5.93 12.22
N GLY A 847 14.69 6.37 12.77
CA GLY A 847 14.67 7.00 14.08
C GLY A 847 15.37 8.36 14.10
N VAL A 848 14.79 9.35 13.43
CA VAL A 848 15.34 10.70 13.25
C VAL A 848 15.07 11.56 14.49
N THR A 849 16.13 12.01 15.15
CA THR A 849 16.00 12.84 16.37
C THR A 849 16.54 14.26 16.21
N ASP A 850 17.35 14.50 15.18
CA ASP A 850 17.97 15.80 14.98
C ASP A 850 16.94 16.81 14.43
N LEU A 851 16.84 17.99 15.06
CA LEU A 851 15.80 18.98 14.72
C LEU A 851 16.02 19.56 13.32
N ASP A 852 17.28 19.76 12.92
CA ASP A 852 17.61 20.25 11.59
C ASP A 852 17.20 19.22 10.52
N GLU A 853 17.48 17.95 10.75
CA GLU A 853 17.08 16.84 9.87
C GLU A 853 15.55 16.68 9.79
N ILE A 854 14.84 16.80 10.91
CA ILE A 854 13.37 16.77 10.93
C ILE A 854 12.79 17.95 10.14
N SER A 855 13.34 19.15 10.33
CA SER A 855 12.91 20.33 9.57
C SER A 855 13.19 20.17 8.08
N GLU A 856 14.37 19.64 7.70
CA GLU A 856 14.72 19.37 6.32
C GLU A 856 13.76 18.35 5.69
N LEU A 857 13.46 17.24 6.37
CA LEU A 857 12.50 16.23 5.90
C LEU A 857 11.09 16.80 5.77
N SER A 858 10.66 17.66 6.68
CA SER A 858 9.36 18.33 6.60
C SER A 858 9.29 19.25 5.37
N THR A 859 10.33 20.05 5.11
CA THR A 859 10.38 20.89 3.91
C THR A 859 10.50 20.07 2.63
N LEU A 860 11.32 19.02 2.62
CA LEU A 860 11.49 18.10 1.48
C LEU A 860 10.20 17.33 1.16
N SER A 861 9.30 17.15 2.13
CA SER A 861 8.01 16.50 1.91
C SER A 861 7.07 17.26 0.97
N GLY A 862 7.40 18.50 0.63
CA GLY A 862 6.57 19.37 -0.17
C GLY A 862 5.38 19.92 0.61
N GLU A 863 4.59 20.76 -0.05
CA GLU A 863 3.40 21.38 0.52
C GLU A 863 2.13 20.78 -0.09
N GLU A 864 1.09 20.59 0.73
CA GLU A 864 -0.25 20.18 0.31
C GLU A 864 -1.31 21.19 0.77
N VAL A 865 -2.42 21.23 0.05
CA VAL A 865 -3.57 22.06 0.41
C VAL A 865 -4.38 21.33 1.49
N ALA A 866 -4.46 21.93 2.68
CA ALA A 866 -5.32 21.48 3.76
C ALA A 866 -6.58 22.34 3.85
N ILE A 867 -7.70 21.73 4.25
CA ILE A 867 -8.91 22.44 4.62
C ILE A 867 -8.90 22.63 6.14
N MET A 868 -8.81 23.87 6.59
CA MET A 868 -8.98 24.25 7.98
C MET A 868 -10.46 24.51 8.24
N GLU A 869 -11.08 23.65 9.06
CA GLU A 869 -12.43 23.84 9.56
C GLU A 869 -12.39 24.54 10.92
N SER A 870 -13.13 25.63 11.07
CA SER A 870 -13.25 26.39 12.30
C SER A 870 -14.71 26.45 12.74
N TRP A 871 -14.94 26.07 13.99
CA TRP A 871 -16.25 26.09 14.63
C TRP A 871 -16.23 27.18 15.70
N GLY A 872 -17.09 28.18 15.54
CA GLY A 872 -17.28 29.26 16.49
C GLY A 872 -18.65 29.13 17.14
N GLU A 873 -18.70 29.02 18.45
CA GLU A 873 -19.95 29.08 19.19
C GLU A 873 -20.06 30.45 19.87
N SER A 874 -21.21 31.11 19.70
CA SER A 874 -21.48 32.38 20.35
C SER A 874 -22.85 32.32 21.02
N GLU A 875 -22.87 32.55 22.32
CA GLU A 875 -24.10 32.55 23.10
C GLU A 875 -24.49 33.97 23.46
N SER A 876 -25.73 34.36 23.13
CA SER A 876 -26.30 35.65 23.51
C SER A 876 -26.78 35.62 24.95
N ALA A 877 -26.67 36.75 25.66
CA ALA A 877 -27.16 36.93 27.03
C ALA A 877 -28.66 36.64 27.24
N LYS A 878 -29.44 36.43 26.17
CA LYS A 878 -30.85 36.02 26.20
C LYS A 878 -31.08 34.52 25.92
N GLY A 879 -30.03 33.69 25.93
CA GLY A 879 -30.13 32.22 25.77
C GLY A 879 -30.25 31.74 24.32
N GLY A 880 -29.83 32.55 23.34
CA GLY A 880 -29.75 32.14 21.92
C GLY A 880 -28.31 31.88 21.51
N GLY A 881 -27.97 30.63 21.19
CA GLY A 881 -26.68 30.23 20.63
C GLY A 881 -26.64 30.36 19.10
N SER A 882 -25.51 30.81 18.56
CA SER A 882 -25.20 30.82 17.13
C SER A 882 -23.90 30.06 16.90
N LEU A 883 -23.96 29.06 16.02
CA LEU A 883 -22.84 28.21 15.63
C LEU A 883 -22.38 28.63 14.23
N SER A 884 -21.15 29.15 14.11
CA SER A 884 -20.52 29.49 12.84
C SER A 884 -19.53 28.41 12.43
N HIS A 885 -19.66 27.89 11.21
CA HIS A 885 -18.71 26.95 10.62
C HIS A 885 -18.03 27.61 9.42
N THR A 886 -16.70 27.74 9.48
CA THR A 886 -15.88 28.33 8.42
C THR A 886 -14.92 27.28 7.89
N ARG A 887 -14.82 27.17 6.56
CA ARG A 887 -13.83 26.34 5.87
C ARG A 887 -12.87 27.24 5.12
N GLN A 888 -11.57 27.11 5.40
CA GLN A 888 -10.52 27.87 4.73
C GLN A 888 -9.47 26.91 4.18
N GLN A 889 -9.04 27.10 2.93
CA GLN A 889 -7.90 26.38 2.39
C GLN A 889 -6.60 27.03 2.89
N THR A 890 -5.67 26.21 3.36
CA THR A 890 -4.33 26.63 3.81
C THR A 890 -3.28 25.69 3.23
N LEU A 891 -2.09 26.20 2.93
CA LEU A 891 -0.94 25.35 2.61
C LEU A 891 -0.31 24.85 3.92
N LYS A 892 0.13 23.61 3.92
CA LYS A 892 0.95 23.01 4.99
C LYS A 892 1.98 22.07 4.36
N ASN A 893 3.07 21.81 5.08
CA ASN A 893 3.96 20.71 4.70
C ASN A 893 3.19 19.38 4.75
N ARG A 894 3.50 18.49 3.80
CA ARG A 894 2.87 17.16 3.71
C ARG A 894 3.16 16.31 4.94
N LEU A 895 4.41 16.30 5.38
CA LEU A 895 4.85 15.72 6.64
C LEU A 895 5.13 16.83 7.64
N LEU A 896 4.32 16.92 8.70
CA LEU A 896 4.58 17.84 9.79
C LEU A 896 5.71 17.30 10.68
N VAL A 897 6.34 18.19 11.44
CA VAL A 897 7.36 17.83 12.45
C VAL A 897 6.82 16.77 13.42
N SER A 898 5.57 16.91 13.87
CA SER A 898 4.90 15.94 14.73
C SER A 898 4.73 14.58 14.07
N ASP A 899 4.48 14.55 12.75
CA ASP A 899 4.28 13.31 12.00
C ASP A 899 5.60 12.57 11.91
N ILE A 900 6.69 13.26 11.57
CA ILE A 900 8.06 12.71 11.49
C ILE A 900 8.51 12.15 12.85
N LEU A 901 8.23 12.87 13.94
CA LEU A 901 8.52 12.42 15.30
C LEU A 901 7.71 11.16 15.67
N GLY A 902 6.40 11.18 15.39
CA GLY A 902 5.53 10.01 15.64
C GLY A 902 5.88 8.80 14.78
N MET A 903 6.40 9.02 13.57
CA MET A 903 6.91 7.96 12.70
C MET A 903 8.22 7.38 13.21
N THR A 904 9.11 8.24 13.73
CA THR A 904 10.41 7.86 14.31
C THR A 904 10.27 7.01 15.57
N ASP A 905 9.24 7.23 16.38
CA ASP A 905 8.96 6.43 17.59
C ASP A 905 8.64 4.95 17.27
N HIS A 906 8.19 4.66 16.05
CA HIS A 906 7.84 3.30 15.67
C HIS A 906 9.09 2.47 15.31
N PRO A 907 9.32 1.30 15.95
CA PRO A 907 10.58 0.55 15.86
C PRO A 907 10.84 -0.11 14.49
N ARG A 908 9.84 -0.12 13.60
CA ARG A 908 9.94 -0.72 12.26
C ARG A 908 9.73 0.27 11.12
N ARG A 909 9.63 1.57 11.39
CA ARG A 909 9.43 2.56 10.33
C ARG A 909 10.73 3.17 9.88
N SER A 910 10.80 3.44 8.59
CA SER A 910 11.82 4.31 8.01
C SER A 910 11.17 5.36 7.12
N ILE A 911 11.83 6.50 6.98
CA ILE A 911 11.50 7.46 5.93
C ILE A 911 12.44 7.16 4.76
N LEU A 912 11.86 6.83 3.61
CA LEU A 912 12.55 6.56 2.37
C LEU A 912 12.48 7.81 1.49
N HIS A 913 13.62 8.28 1.00
CA HIS A 913 13.68 9.36 0.03
C HIS A 913 14.46 8.90 -1.21
N VAL A 914 13.80 8.94 -2.37
CA VAL A 914 14.38 8.62 -3.67
C VAL A 914 14.38 9.88 -4.53
N ASN A 915 15.54 10.51 -4.69
CA ASN A 915 15.66 11.82 -5.36
C ASN A 915 15.13 11.79 -6.81
N ARG A 916 15.39 10.70 -7.55
CA ARG A 916 14.95 10.50 -8.93
C ARG A 916 14.43 9.09 -9.10
N GLY A 917 13.19 8.93 -9.54
CA GLY A 917 12.59 7.62 -9.75
C GLY A 917 13.14 6.87 -10.97
N SER A 918 13.00 5.54 -10.97
CA SER A 918 13.28 4.66 -12.10
C SER A 918 12.49 3.36 -11.92
N GLY A 919 12.09 2.73 -13.03
CA GLY A 919 11.23 1.56 -12.96
C GLY A 919 9.94 1.88 -12.21
N TYR A 920 9.61 1.05 -11.23
CA TYR A 920 8.48 1.23 -10.32
C TYR A 920 8.76 2.13 -9.11
N SER A 921 9.98 2.65 -8.96
CA SER A 921 10.38 3.53 -7.85
C SER A 921 10.06 4.99 -8.11
N GLN A 922 8.83 5.29 -8.50
CA GLN A 922 8.41 6.62 -8.95
C GLN A 922 7.72 7.38 -7.83
N PHE A 923 8.48 7.93 -6.87
CA PHE A 923 7.94 8.64 -5.69
C PHE A 923 8.00 10.17 -5.81
N ALA A 924 8.08 10.71 -7.04
CA ALA A 924 8.15 12.15 -7.32
C ALA A 924 9.31 12.92 -6.64
N GLY A 925 10.33 12.24 -6.11
CA GLY A 925 11.36 12.90 -5.30
C GLY A 925 10.93 13.20 -3.86
N LEU A 926 9.78 12.69 -3.42
CA LEU A 926 9.19 13.00 -2.12
C LEU A 926 9.48 11.90 -1.07
N PRO A 927 9.80 12.26 0.19
CA PRO A 927 9.96 11.32 1.30
C PRO A 927 8.71 10.48 1.58
N THR A 928 8.80 9.17 1.42
CA THR A 928 7.72 8.20 1.68
C THR A 928 7.98 7.46 2.99
N VAL A 929 6.95 7.29 3.81
CA VAL A 929 7.05 6.61 5.11
C VAL A 929 6.77 5.13 4.91
N VAL A 930 7.68 4.27 5.34
CA VAL A 930 7.63 2.83 5.03
C VAL A 930 7.69 2.00 6.30
N ASP A 931 6.73 1.10 6.45
CA ASP A 931 6.77 -0.01 7.40
C ASP A 931 7.69 -1.11 6.85
N CYS A 932 8.85 -1.26 7.50
CA CYS A 932 9.87 -2.25 7.17
C CYS A 932 9.58 -3.59 7.85
N PHE A 933 10.10 -4.66 7.25
CA PHE A 933 9.94 -6.01 7.77
C PHE A 933 11.30 -6.65 8.02
N HIS A 934 11.40 -7.44 9.08
CA HIS A 934 12.60 -8.23 9.34
C HIS A 934 12.70 -9.36 8.30
N PRO A 935 13.87 -9.52 7.64
CA PRO A 935 14.05 -10.54 6.61
C PRO A 935 14.16 -11.96 7.20
N ILE A 936 14.55 -12.06 8.47
CA ILE A 936 14.64 -13.31 9.24
C ILE A 936 13.86 -13.17 10.54
N THR A 937 13.46 -14.30 11.11
CA THR A 937 12.76 -14.31 12.41
C THR A 937 13.70 -13.84 13.51
N HIS A 938 13.15 -13.23 14.57
CA HIS A 938 13.94 -12.81 15.73
C HIS A 938 14.70 -13.98 16.36
N ALA A 939 14.09 -15.17 16.42
CA ALA A 939 14.74 -16.38 16.91
C ALA A 939 15.98 -16.75 16.08
N LEU A 940 15.89 -16.67 14.74
CA LEU A 940 17.04 -16.93 13.86
C LEU A 940 18.10 -15.83 13.98
N TYR A 941 17.70 -14.56 14.11
CA TYR A 941 18.65 -13.45 14.33
C TYR A 941 19.45 -13.67 15.62
N VAL A 942 18.79 -14.00 16.74
CA VAL A 942 19.46 -14.29 18.02
C VAL A 942 20.32 -15.55 17.93
N ALA A 943 19.87 -16.58 17.22
CA ALA A 943 20.64 -17.80 17.01
C ALA A 943 21.94 -17.51 16.23
N ARG A 944 21.85 -16.77 15.12
CA ARG A 944 23.00 -16.33 14.33
C ARG A 944 23.93 -15.41 15.13
N GLY A 945 23.38 -14.53 15.97
CA GLY A 945 24.16 -13.71 16.89
C GLY A 945 25.00 -14.50 17.91
N LYS A 946 24.65 -15.76 18.17
CA LYS A 946 25.36 -16.67 19.09
C LYS A 946 26.17 -17.75 18.37
N MET A 947 26.14 -17.80 17.04
CA MET A 947 26.89 -18.81 16.29
C MET A 947 28.40 -18.57 16.44
N PRO A 948 29.20 -19.63 16.61
CA PRO A 948 30.65 -19.49 16.72
C PRO A 948 31.25 -18.96 15.42
N TRP A 949 32.39 -18.30 15.54
CA TRP A 949 33.18 -17.90 14.38
C TRP A 949 33.66 -19.14 13.59
N PRO A 950 33.86 -19.05 12.26
CA PRO A 950 34.39 -20.17 11.47
C PRO A 950 35.74 -20.69 11.99
N ASN A 951 35.96 -22.00 11.88
CA ASN A 951 37.23 -22.66 12.26
C ASN A 951 38.21 -22.68 11.08
N LEU A 952 39.51 -22.84 11.37
CA LEU A 952 40.58 -22.94 10.34
C LEU A 952 40.32 -24.06 9.32
N ASP A 953 39.83 -25.22 9.77
CA ASP A 953 39.60 -26.36 8.88
C ASP A 953 38.33 -26.21 8.02
N SER A 954 37.50 -25.19 8.30
CA SER A 954 36.19 -25.05 7.66
C SER A 954 36.24 -24.38 6.29
N ASP A 955 37.26 -23.54 6.02
CA ASP A 955 37.39 -22.78 4.77
C ASP A 955 38.86 -22.81 4.29
N GLN A 956 39.10 -23.30 3.05
CA GLN A 956 40.44 -23.38 2.45
C GLN A 956 41.06 -21.98 2.28
N GLY A 957 42.32 -21.83 2.71
CA GLY A 957 43.06 -20.57 2.64
C GLY A 957 42.89 -19.65 3.85
N THR A 958 42.35 -20.15 4.97
CA THR A 958 42.28 -19.39 6.23
C THR A 958 43.53 -19.56 7.11
N THR A 959 43.87 -18.51 7.86
CA THR A 959 44.96 -18.42 8.82
C THR A 959 44.45 -17.81 10.14
N THR A 960 45.27 -17.74 11.18
CA THR A 960 44.95 -17.07 12.47
C THR A 960 45.98 -16.01 12.84
N SER A 961 45.54 -14.97 13.55
CA SER A 961 46.45 -14.03 14.20
C SER A 961 46.99 -14.61 15.52
N GLU A 962 48.31 -14.53 15.73
CA GLU A 962 48.94 -14.88 17.00
C GLU A 962 49.10 -13.67 17.95
N VAL A 963 48.96 -12.44 17.44
CA VAL A 963 49.37 -11.19 18.12
C VAL A 963 48.16 -10.41 18.66
N ASP A 964 48.29 -9.82 19.86
CA ASP A 964 47.26 -9.01 20.53
C ASP A 964 47.35 -7.52 20.11
N HIS A 965 46.26 -6.95 19.62
CA HIS A 965 46.17 -5.54 19.19
C HIS A 965 46.51 -4.52 20.29
N SER A 966 46.15 -4.81 21.54
CA SER A 966 46.40 -3.89 22.65
C SER A 966 47.90 -3.76 22.96
N GLU A 967 48.69 -4.79 22.64
CA GLU A 967 50.13 -4.75 22.78
C GLU A 967 50.79 -4.00 21.61
N ILE A 968 50.26 -4.13 20.39
CA ILE A 968 50.71 -3.37 19.21
C ILE A 968 50.51 -1.86 19.42
N ASP A 969 49.34 -1.46 19.94
CA ASP A 969 49.06 -0.06 20.25
C ASP A 969 49.96 0.48 21.36
N ARG A 970 50.19 -0.32 22.42
CA ARG A 970 51.15 0.06 23.47
C ARG A 970 52.55 0.23 22.90
N GLN A 971 52.97 -0.62 21.96
CA GLN A 971 54.26 -0.47 21.29
C GLN A 971 54.30 0.80 20.41
N ARG A 972 53.25 1.09 19.65
CA ARG A 972 53.12 2.33 18.87
C ARG A 972 53.19 3.57 19.76
N GLN A 973 52.46 3.57 20.88
CA GLN A 973 52.48 4.66 21.86
C GLN A 973 53.85 4.80 22.55
N ARG A 974 54.51 3.69 22.89
CA ARG A 974 55.89 3.71 23.43
C ARG A 974 56.88 4.29 22.43
N LEU A 975 56.78 3.92 21.16
CA LEU A 975 57.61 4.48 20.08
C LEU A 975 57.36 5.98 19.89
N MET A 976 56.10 6.43 19.96
CA MET A 976 55.76 7.86 19.93
C MET A 976 56.34 8.63 21.12
N ALA A 977 56.21 8.07 22.33
CA ALA A 977 56.69 8.71 23.55
C ALA A 977 58.22 8.81 23.58
N GLN A 978 58.93 7.75 23.17
CA GLN A 978 60.39 7.75 23.07
C GLN A 978 60.90 8.81 22.11
N GLU A 979 60.25 8.98 20.96
CA GLU A 979 60.69 9.98 19.98
C GLU A 979 60.31 11.41 20.39
N GLN A 980 59.16 11.62 21.04
CA GLN A 980 58.85 12.91 21.65
C GLN A 980 59.93 13.31 22.67
N ASP A 981 60.40 12.36 23.47
CA ASP A 981 61.51 12.56 24.39
C ASP A 981 62.82 12.85 23.63
N GLU A 982 63.15 12.13 22.56
CA GLU A 982 64.35 12.40 21.75
C GLU A 982 64.30 13.76 21.04
N ILE A 983 63.15 14.16 20.49
CA ILE A 983 62.95 15.47 19.87
C ILE A 983 63.04 16.57 20.92
N LEU A 984 62.40 16.40 22.08
CA LEU A 984 62.52 17.33 23.20
C LEU A 984 63.98 17.46 23.62
N LYS A 985 64.70 16.35 23.74
CA LYS A 985 66.12 16.33 24.09
C LYS A 985 66.98 17.03 23.03
N ALA A 986 66.73 16.79 21.75
CA ALA A 986 67.41 17.47 20.64
C ALA A 986 67.10 18.98 20.60
N ILE A 987 65.87 19.39 20.90
CA ILE A 987 65.49 20.79 21.04
C ILE A 987 66.22 21.41 22.24
N PHE A 988 66.24 20.74 23.39
CA PHE A 988 66.98 21.20 24.57
C PHE A 988 68.48 21.34 24.28
N GLU A 989 69.10 20.34 23.64
CA GLU A 989 70.52 20.37 23.25
C GLU A 989 70.81 21.47 22.22
N ALA A 990 69.93 21.69 21.24
CA ALA A 990 70.07 22.77 20.25
C ALA A 990 69.83 24.15 20.86
N THR A 991 68.98 24.24 21.88
CA THR A 991 68.72 25.48 22.63
C THR A 991 69.92 25.79 23.52
N ASP A 992 70.44 24.81 24.27
CA ASP A 992 71.67 24.94 25.06
C ASP A 992 72.88 25.31 24.19
N ALA A 993 73.03 24.72 23.00
CA ALA A 993 74.09 25.08 22.06
C ALA A 993 73.99 26.53 21.53
N ARG A 994 72.79 27.12 21.48
CA ARG A 994 72.59 28.54 21.12
C ARG A 994 72.82 29.49 22.28
N PHE A 995 72.74 29.02 23.51
CA PHE A 995 72.97 29.81 24.73
C PHE A 995 74.37 29.65 25.32
N GLN A 996 75.27 28.87 24.69
CA GLN A 996 76.68 28.88 25.06
C GLN A 996 77.33 30.25 24.75
N PRO A 997 78.06 30.86 25.71
CA PRO A 997 78.67 32.17 25.51
C PRO A 997 79.75 32.14 24.42
N VAL A 998 79.82 33.21 23.63
CA VAL A 998 80.71 33.47 22.48
C VAL A 998 82.22 33.36 22.79
N ALA A 999 82.64 33.01 24.01
CA ALA A 999 84.04 32.94 24.42
C ALA A 999 84.78 31.62 24.10
N GLN A 1000 84.15 30.66 23.42
CA GLN A 1000 84.77 29.37 23.06
C GLN A 1000 84.73 29.00 21.56
N LYS A 1001 84.41 29.96 20.67
CA LYS A 1001 84.74 29.88 19.24
C LYS A 1001 85.92 30.79 18.95
#